data_AF-A0A158B7D6-F1
#
_entry.id   AF-A0A158B7D6-F1
#
_cell.length_a   1.000
_cell.length_b   1.000
_cell.length_c   1.000
_cell.angle_alpha   90.00
_cell.angle_beta   90.00
_cell.angle_gamma   90.00
#
_symmetry.space_group_name_H-M   'P 1'
#
loop_
_entity.id
_entity.type
_entity.pdbx_description
1 polymer ?
#
loop_
_entity_poly.entity_id
_entity_poly.type
_entity_poly.pdbx_seq_one_letter_code
_entity_poly.pdbx_strand_id
1 'polypeptide(L)'
;MDVKPQRLTGQEAFWGNYKPTDSQLSLMNKSPLLVGQIQNASDQVKSGEIQPLNVSDEVGTAFTSHDGTQIALNPSYTTGSDANFVGVLAHELGHTLNVQKDAKFEQQFATHPRDPEAFNSAATPKGIGQTEAELNKWKVSNEIQQNTTAPGHPGTSIVDHRDPTFAGFDNVAKKYANANLTPQQMDDRIIGEGSSSFFTGGNGYNFSQYEHAGHNNSQGAAPTEPGNPASVTFGIDKDGNVASARQQWNSGDTSTQTYKDGKLQSSQTVDPQGNPLRTANYQHNADGSYNMNVTDGSGRKIQQSEFNPDGSGIERGFNADGSRLETQFDKKNQTTNMTSFDPQGRETQKDYFSRVDPKLVYDNLPPNVTPEMMDDLPAVSRNTNQIVNHPDGSRTLYSFNDNGKVGIQDEYDANGQKTAMHAYDSDTGRLNFDTRYNADGSRTFTTVGANNQGTRVDVGKDGERGAPQNISFTPDEMTSFKQLADDASKIGPPQPVGSDITLGGQKNYFDPANNRRTNQVVTNPDGSRTLFSYNMDNMPALQSHYGPDGRPIKTTYFDQRGAPSTEIDYGKDGGRVVRTTDSDKSQELTYNAQNQLTQRKDTGGDGSVTEVYDPSTGRVTNKNVLNADGSRQLYSMNDQGNVGSRTEFDANGDRTRSTVYDSKEGSGTLTNVNYNSDGSRQVDKYEGGNVTSYTADSNGSLHDKQTTPIGQPASRQLDAWKTQGSGNSAAAGSSGQANAASDGQQPASASAGNAQLPDSAPDTQQPASASSAPQADASNSGQSDANSSVAGQLQMSSASNANGDAASQFQSDSAQSENQPSASNNAGTTTSETPAQSQSAEQPTG
;
A
#
# COMPACT_ATOMS: atom_id res chain seq x y z
N MET A 1 -11.62 38.83 -33.97
CA MET A 1 -12.90 38.59 -34.66
C MET A 1 -13.61 37.51 -33.87
N ASP A 2 -14.68 37.84 -33.15
CA ASP A 2 -15.46 36.87 -32.36
C ASP A 2 -16.30 36.00 -33.30
N VAL A 3 -15.75 34.87 -33.72
CA VAL A 3 -16.53 33.80 -34.33
C VAL A 3 -17.26 33.11 -33.18
N LYS A 4 -18.58 33.28 -33.09
CA LYS A 4 -19.38 32.50 -32.13
C LYS A 4 -19.16 31.01 -32.41
N PRO A 5 -18.88 30.17 -31.39
CA PRO A 5 -18.72 28.74 -31.58
C PRO A 5 -19.94 28.16 -32.30
N GLN A 6 -19.72 27.25 -33.25
CA GLN A 6 -20.83 26.56 -33.92
C GLN A 6 -21.57 25.71 -32.89
N ARG A 7 -22.88 25.51 -33.04
CA ARG A 7 -23.62 24.66 -32.11
C ARG A 7 -23.17 23.20 -32.29
N LEU A 8 -23.00 22.44 -31.21
CA LEU A 8 -22.71 21.01 -31.27
C LEU A 8 -23.90 20.25 -31.85
N THR A 9 -23.60 19.28 -32.71
CA THR A 9 -24.55 18.52 -33.53
C THR A 9 -24.53 17.02 -33.25
N GLY A 10 -23.51 16.52 -32.55
CA GLY A 10 -23.26 15.08 -32.37
C GLY A 10 -22.56 14.45 -33.58
N GLN A 11 -22.16 15.24 -34.58
CA GLN A 11 -21.43 14.80 -35.77
C GLN A 11 -19.95 15.22 -35.75
N GLU A 12 -19.51 15.86 -34.66
CA GLU A 12 -18.12 16.21 -34.46
C GLU A 12 -17.25 14.94 -34.46
N ALA A 13 -16.07 14.99 -35.08
CA ALA A 13 -15.17 13.85 -35.17
C ALA A 13 -14.71 13.36 -33.79
N PHE A 14 -14.75 14.25 -32.79
CA PHE A 14 -14.50 13.94 -31.39
C PHE A 14 -15.31 12.75 -30.87
N TRP A 15 -16.57 12.57 -31.28
CA TRP A 15 -17.46 11.58 -30.66
C TRP A 15 -17.10 10.12 -30.98
N GLY A 16 -16.36 9.87 -32.06
CA GLY A 16 -16.01 8.52 -32.47
C GLY A 16 -17.25 7.63 -32.62
N ASN A 17 -17.30 6.55 -31.82
CA ASN A 17 -18.41 5.60 -31.83
C ASN A 17 -19.57 6.02 -30.93
N TYR A 18 -19.37 6.99 -30.05
CA TYR A 18 -20.41 7.47 -29.16
C TYR A 18 -21.38 8.38 -29.90
N LYS A 19 -22.66 8.29 -29.54
CA LYS A 19 -23.71 9.17 -30.07
C LYS A 19 -24.38 9.89 -28.91
N PRO A 20 -24.02 11.16 -28.66
CA PRO A 20 -24.68 11.95 -27.63
C PRO A 20 -26.18 12.04 -27.87
N THR A 21 -26.96 12.00 -26.80
CA THR A 21 -28.41 12.20 -26.87
C THR A 21 -28.74 13.67 -27.16
N ASP A 22 -29.95 13.93 -27.67
CA ASP A 22 -30.42 15.31 -27.88
C ASP A 22 -30.41 16.15 -26.59
N SER A 23 -30.69 15.51 -25.45
CA SER A 23 -30.71 16.17 -24.15
C SER A 23 -29.30 16.50 -23.65
N GLN A 24 -28.33 15.59 -23.84
CA GLN A 24 -26.90 15.86 -23.60
C GLN A 24 -26.39 16.98 -24.50
N LEU A 25 -26.67 16.93 -25.81
CA LEU A 25 -26.30 17.99 -26.76
C LEU A 25 -26.93 19.33 -26.37
N SER A 26 -28.19 19.33 -25.96
CA SER A 26 -28.88 20.54 -25.51
C SER A 26 -28.20 21.15 -24.29
N LEU A 27 -27.81 20.33 -23.32
CA LEU A 27 -27.13 20.77 -22.11
C LEU A 27 -25.71 21.27 -22.39
N MET A 28 -24.90 20.55 -23.18
CA MET A 28 -23.55 20.98 -23.56
C MET A 28 -23.57 22.31 -24.32
N ASN A 29 -24.56 22.51 -25.20
CA ASN A 29 -24.75 23.77 -25.94
C ASN A 29 -25.13 24.97 -25.05
N LYS A 30 -25.33 24.78 -23.74
CA LYS A 30 -25.50 25.87 -22.77
C LYS A 30 -24.17 26.44 -22.27
N SER A 31 -23.04 25.83 -22.57
CA SER A 31 -21.70 26.36 -22.26
C SER A 31 -20.93 26.65 -23.55
N PRO A 32 -20.81 27.92 -23.96
CA PRO A 32 -19.92 28.31 -25.06
C PRO A 32 -18.48 27.82 -24.88
N LEU A 33 -17.97 27.77 -23.64
CA LEU A 33 -16.66 27.22 -23.32
C LEU A 33 -16.55 25.75 -23.74
N LEU A 34 -17.46 24.89 -23.26
CA LEU A 34 -17.45 23.47 -23.56
C LEU A 34 -17.65 23.20 -25.06
N VAL A 35 -18.51 23.97 -25.72
CA VAL A 35 -18.69 23.89 -27.18
C VAL A 35 -17.37 24.15 -27.92
N GLY A 36 -16.65 25.20 -27.54
CA GLY A 36 -15.34 25.50 -28.14
C GLY A 36 -14.30 24.41 -27.87
N GLN A 37 -14.30 23.83 -26.68
CA GLN A 37 -13.39 22.74 -26.31
C GLN A 37 -13.63 21.47 -27.12
N ILE A 38 -14.88 21.05 -27.28
CA ILE A 38 -15.25 19.87 -28.09
C ILE A 38 -14.92 20.11 -29.57
N GLN A 39 -15.10 21.34 -30.07
CA GLN A 39 -14.73 21.68 -31.45
C GLN A 39 -13.23 21.60 -31.67
N ASN A 40 -12.45 22.16 -30.74
CA ASN A 40 -11.00 22.06 -30.79
C ASN A 40 -10.55 20.59 -30.76
N ALA A 41 -11.05 19.80 -29.80
CA ALA A 41 -10.78 18.37 -29.71
C ALA A 41 -11.18 17.64 -31.00
N SER A 42 -12.30 18.02 -31.62
CA SER A 42 -12.71 17.46 -32.91
C SER A 42 -11.75 17.79 -34.05
N ASP A 43 -11.12 18.96 -34.04
CA ASP A 43 -10.13 19.32 -35.05
C ASP A 43 -8.81 18.60 -34.79
N GLN A 44 -8.44 18.41 -33.52
CA GLN A 44 -7.31 17.58 -33.11
C GLN A 44 -7.48 16.12 -33.54
N VAL A 45 -8.69 15.55 -33.39
CA VAL A 45 -9.00 14.21 -33.92
C VAL A 45 -8.81 14.14 -35.44
N LYS A 46 -9.28 15.13 -36.19
CA LYS A 46 -9.11 15.16 -37.65
C LYS A 46 -7.65 15.24 -38.06
N SER A 47 -6.84 15.93 -37.27
CA SER A 47 -5.39 16.06 -37.49
C SER A 47 -4.59 14.84 -37.02
N GLY A 48 -5.20 13.93 -36.26
CA GLY A 48 -4.55 12.76 -35.67
C GLY A 48 -3.74 13.06 -34.41
N GLU A 49 -3.90 14.26 -33.82
CA GLU A 49 -3.24 14.64 -32.56
C GLU A 49 -3.82 13.90 -31.35
N ILE A 50 -5.14 13.68 -31.35
CA ILE A 50 -5.84 12.87 -30.33
C ILE A 50 -6.76 11.86 -31.02
N GLN A 51 -7.10 10.79 -30.32
CA GLN A 51 -8.07 9.78 -30.70
C GLN A 51 -9.50 10.25 -30.40
N PRO A 52 -10.51 9.74 -31.13
CA PRO A 52 -11.91 9.96 -30.79
C PRO A 52 -12.24 9.43 -29.39
N LEU A 53 -13.29 9.99 -28.78
CA LEU A 53 -13.87 9.54 -27.52
C LEU A 53 -14.17 8.03 -27.58
N ASN A 54 -13.64 7.29 -26.61
CA ASN A 54 -13.90 5.88 -26.45
C ASN A 54 -14.90 5.65 -25.31
N VAL A 55 -15.94 4.86 -25.57
CA VAL A 55 -16.91 4.45 -24.55
C VAL A 55 -16.96 2.93 -24.56
N SER A 56 -16.46 2.29 -23.50
CA SER A 56 -16.25 0.83 -23.46
C SER A 56 -16.36 0.26 -22.05
N ASP A 57 -16.96 -0.92 -21.91
CA ASP A 57 -17.03 -1.65 -20.63
C ASP A 57 -15.64 -2.11 -20.13
N GLU A 58 -14.64 -2.14 -21.00
CA GLU A 58 -13.24 -2.45 -20.64
C GLU A 58 -12.59 -1.34 -19.82
N VAL A 59 -13.22 -0.16 -19.77
CA VAL A 59 -12.74 1.01 -19.06
C VAL A 59 -13.39 1.02 -17.67
N GLY A 60 -12.61 0.78 -16.61
CA GLY A 60 -13.15 0.67 -15.25
C GLY A 60 -13.80 1.96 -14.71
N THR A 61 -13.27 3.13 -15.08
CA THR A 61 -13.78 4.47 -14.71
C THR A 61 -13.51 5.47 -15.83
N ALA A 62 -14.03 6.71 -15.76
CA ALA A 62 -13.63 7.74 -16.72
C ALA A 62 -12.13 8.08 -16.55
N PHE A 63 -11.39 8.13 -17.64
CA PHE A 63 -10.00 8.58 -17.63
C PHE A 63 -9.58 9.18 -18.97
N THR A 64 -8.64 10.11 -18.90
CA THR A 64 -7.83 10.55 -20.03
C THR A 64 -6.52 9.78 -19.99
N SER A 65 -6.09 9.23 -21.13
CA SER A 65 -4.83 8.50 -21.23
C SER A 65 -3.66 9.37 -20.74
N HIS A 66 -2.61 8.74 -20.20
CA HIS A 66 -1.51 9.47 -19.57
C HIS A 66 -0.76 10.42 -20.54
N ASP A 67 -0.81 10.13 -21.83
CA ASP A 67 -0.28 10.96 -22.91
C ASP A 67 -1.28 12.01 -23.43
N GLY A 68 -2.47 12.07 -22.84
CA GLY A 68 -3.57 12.98 -23.22
C GLY A 68 -4.20 12.67 -24.57
N THR A 69 -3.82 11.57 -25.24
CA THR A 69 -4.23 11.30 -26.61
C THR A 69 -5.61 10.66 -26.72
N GLN A 70 -6.22 10.18 -25.64
CA GLN A 70 -7.56 9.59 -25.69
C GLN A 70 -8.35 9.90 -24.42
N ILE A 71 -9.61 10.30 -24.58
CA ILE A 71 -10.59 10.29 -23.51
C ILE A 71 -11.38 8.98 -23.59
N ALA A 72 -11.46 8.26 -22.48
CA ALA A 72 -12.16 7.00 -22.36
C ALA A 72 -13.16 7.03 -21.19
N LEU A 73 -14.40 6.62 -21.43
CA LEU A 73 -15.47 6.62 -20.44
C LEU A 73 -16.08 5.23 -20.27
N ASN A 74 -16.36 4.85 -19.02
CA ASN A 74 -17.20 3.69 -18.74
C ASN A 74 -18.65 3.98 -19.17
N PRO A 75 -19.38 3.02 -19.79
CA PRO A 75 -20.77 3.22 -20.22
C PRO A 75 -21.75 3.63 -19.12
N SER A 76 -21.48 3.32 -17.85
CA SER A 76 -22.25 3.80 -16.70
C SER A 76 -22.36 5.34 -16.64
N TYR A 77 -21.33 6.06 -17.09
CA TYR A 77 -21.36 7.53 -17.16
C TYR A 77 -22.24 8.05 -18.28
N THR A 78 -22.48 7.25 -19.33
CA THR A 78 -23.32 7.61 -20.47
C THR A 78 -24.79 7.27 -20.30
N THR A 79 -25.09 6.38 -19.35
CA THR A 79 -26.45 5.91 -19.02
C THR A 79 -27.02 6.56 -17.76
N GLY A 80 -26.19 7.32 -17.03
CA GLY A 80 -26.59 8.17 -15.90
C GLY A 80 -27.32 9.45 -16.32
N SER A 81 -27.35 10.46 -15.43
CA SER A 81 -27.95 11.75 -15.75
C SER A 81 -27.10 12.53 -16.77
N ASP A 82 -27.76 13.32 -17.62
CA ASP A 82 -27.06 14.20 -18.57
C ASP A 82 -26.07 15.13 -17.87
N ALA A 83 -26.43 15.63 -16.69
CA ALA A 83 -25.55 16.48 -15.88
C ALA A 83 -24.29 15.73 -15.43
N ASN A 84 -24.40 14.45 -15.06
CA ASN A 84 -23.25 13.63 -14.69
C ASN A 84 -22.34 13.39 -15.90
N PHE A 85 -22.91 13.00 -17.05
CA PHE A 85 -22.16 12.80 -18.29
C PHE A 85 -21.38 14.07 -18.69
N VAL A 86 -22.07 15.21 -18.74
CA VAL A 86 -21.46 16.49 -19.13
C VAL A 86 -20.42 16.94 -18.10
N GLY A 87 -20.67 16.71 -16.80
CA GLY A 87 -19.72 16.99 -15.72
C GLY A 87 -18.42 16.19 -15.84
N VAL A 88 -18.52 14.89 -16.12
CA VAL A 88 -17.35 14.02 -16.33
C VAL A 88 -16.62 14.39 -17.61
N LEU A 89 -17.33 14.60 -18.72
CA LEU A 89 -16.71 15.00 -19.98
C LEU A 89 -15.96 16.35 -19.86
N ALA A 90 -16.53 17.32 -19.16
CA ALA A 90 -15.87 18.60 -18.91
C ALA A 90 -14.60 18.45 -18.05
N HIS A 91 -14.60 17.55 -17.07
CA HIS A 91 -13.41 17.22 -16.29
C HIS A 91 -12.32 16.61 -17.19
N GLU A 92 -12.64 15.55 -17.95
CA GLU A 92 -11.67 14.85 -18.79
C GLU A 92 -11.08 15.74 -19.90
N LEU A 93 -11.90 16.59 -20.53
CA LEU A 93 -11.39 17.58 -21.48
C LEU A 93 -10.42 18.57 -20.83
N GLY A 94 -10.59 18.86 -19.54
CA GLY A 94 -9.64 19.66 -18.76
C GLY A 94 -8.23 19.06 -18.75
N HIS A 95 -8.09 17.74 -18.63
CA HIS A 95 -6.79 17.06 -18.72
C HIS A 95 -6.17 17.18 -20.11
N THR A 96 -6.95 16.96 -21.17
CA THR A 96 -6.45 17.06 -22.55
C THR A 96 -5.96 18.47 -22.89
N LEU A 97 -6.63 19.50 -22.39
CA LEU A 97 -6.25 20.90 -22.62
C LEU A 97 -4.93 21.29 -21.94
N ASN A 98 -4.59 20.64 -20.82
CA ASN A 98 -3.41 20.96 -20.03
C ASN A 98 -2.27 19.94 -20.18
N VAL A 99 -2.43 18.86 -20.94
CA VAL A 99 -1.44 17.76 -21.02
C VAL A 99 0.01 18.21 -21.23
N GLN A 100 0.28 19.14 -22.16
CA GLN A 100 1.65 19.62 -22.40
C GLN A 100 2.18 20.50 -21.26
N LYS A 101 1.29 21.25 -20.62
CA LYS A 101 1.61 22.08 -19.45
C LYS A 101 1.92 21.16 -18.28
N ASP A 102 1.06 20.19 -18.00
CA ASP A 102 1.20 19.22 -16.92
C ASP A 102 2.44 18.35 -17.10
N ALA A 103 2.72 17.86 -18.31
CA ALA A 103 3.93 17.07 -18.58
C ALA A 103 5.23 17.89 -18.35
N LYS A 104 5.26 19.15 -18.80
CA LYS A 104 6.39 20.05 -18.53
C LYS A 104 6.51 20.37 -17.04
N PHE A 105 5.37 20.57 -16.38
CA PHE A 105 5.29 20.83 -14.95
C PHE A 105 5.82 19.64 -14.16
N GLU A 106 5.38 18.42 -14.45
CA GLU A 106 5.90 17.19 -13.82
C GLU A 106 7.41 17.02 -14.04
N GLN A 107 7.91 17.26 -15.25
CA GLN A 107 9.33 17.17 -15.54
C GLN A 107 10.16 18.19 -14.75
N GLN A 108 9.65 19.41 -14.57
CA GLN A 108 10.34 20.48 -13.85
C GLN A 108 10.46 20.19 -12.35
N PHE A 109 9.40 19.63 -11.76
CA PHE A 109 9.28 19.39 -10.31
C PHE A 109 9.77 18.00 -9.90
N ALA A 110 10.23 17.17 -10.85
CA ALA A 110 10.75 15.85 -10.58
C ALA A 110 11.99 15.91 -9.67
N THR A 111 11.92 15.21 -8.54
CA THR A 111 13.04 14.95 -7.64
C THR A 111 13.41 13.48 -7.69
N HIS A 112 14.60 13.14 -7.20
CA HIS A 112 15.03 11.76 -7.14
C HIS A 112 14.18 10.99 -6.11
N PRO A 113 13.85 9.70 -6.29
CA PRO A 113 13.00 8.95 -5.34
C PRO A 113 13.55 8.84 -3.92
N ARG A 114 14.87 9.01 -3.75
CA ARG A 114 15.55 9.06 -2.44
C ARG A 114 15.54 10.44 -1.78
N ASP A 115 15.09 11.47 -2.50
CA ASP A 115 14.90 12.80 -1.93
C ASP A 115 13.80 12.71 -0.85
N PRO A 116 14.05 13.19 0.37
CA PRO A 116 13.03 13.17 1.43
C PRO A 116 11.82 14.05 1.12
N GLU A 117 11.89 14.95 0.12
CA GLU A 117 10.74 15.70 -0.40
C GLU A 117 10.14 15.08 -1.68
N ALA A 118 10.57 13.88 -2.08
CA ALA A 118 10.08 13.22 -3.29
C ALA A 118 8.58 12.95 -3.26
N PHE A 119 8.02 12.61 -2.10
CA PHE A 119 6.58 12.43 -1.96
C PHE A 119 5.83 13.71 -2.30
N ASN A 120 6.24 14.83 -1.68
CA ASN A 120 5.57 16.11 -1.86
C ASN A 120 5.76 16.69 -3.27
N SER A 121 6.95 16.47 -3.83
CA SER A 121 7.32 16.90 -5.18
C SER A 121 6.57 16.11 -6.25
N ALA A 122 6.22 14.84 -5.98
CA ALA A 122 5.36 14.04 -6.85
C ALA A 122 3.87 14.39 -6.69
N ALA A 123 3.41 14.66 -5.47
CA ALA A 123 2.01 14.98 -5.18
C ALA A 123 1.55 16.33 -5.76
N THR A 124 2.45 17.33 -5.72
CA THR A 124 2.13 18.72 -6.08
C THR A 124 1.71 18.89 -7.56
N PRO A 125 2.52 18.46 -8.56
CA PRO A 125 2.14 18.46 -9.98
C PRO A 125 0.81 17.79 -10.28
N LYS A 126 0.62 16.56 -9.80
CA LYS A 126 -0.55 15.77 -10.15
C LYS A 126 -1.83 16.36 -9.58
N GLY A 127 -1.80 16.81 -8.33
CA GLY A 127 -2.98 17.43 -7.76
C GLY A 127 -3.29 18.80 -8.38
N ILE A 128 -2.31 19.52 -8.89
CA ILE A 128 -2.55 20.74 -9.67
C ILE A 128 -3.23 20.42 -11.00
N GLY A 129 -2.73 19.43 -11.77
CA GLY A 129 -3.40 19.00 -13.01
C GLY A 129 -4.86 18.57 -12.77
N GLN A 130 -5.13 17.84 -11.68
CA GLN A 130 -6.49 17.49 -11.28
C GLN A 130 -7.34 18.72 -10.88
N THR A 131 -6.75 19.66 -10.15
CA THR A 131 -7.41 20.93 -9.81
C THR A 131 -7.75 21.73 -11.06
N GLU A 132 -6.88 21.73 -12.07
CA GLU A 132 -7.11 22.40 -13.35
C GLU A 132 -8.29 21.78 -14.11
N ALA A 133 -8.41 20.45 -14.10
CA ALA A 133 -9.57 19.75 -14.65
C ALA A 133 -10.87 20.07 -13.89
N GLU A 134 -10.84 20.11 -12.56
CA GLU A 134 -11.99 20.52 -11.74
C GLU A 134 -12.36 21.99 -11.95
N LEU A 135 -11.38 22.88 -12.13
CA LEU A 135 -11.63 24.28 -12.48
C LEU A 135 -12.33 24.38 -13.85
N ASN A 136 -11.93 23.57 -14.83
CA ASN A 136 -12.60 23.53 -16.12
C ASN A 136 -14.08 23.15 -15.97
N LYS A 137 -14.35 22.06 -15.23
CA LYS A 137 -15.71 21.60 -14.92
C LYS A 137 -16.53 22.67 -14.19
N TRP A 138 -15.95 23.36 -13.22
CA TRP A 138 -16.60 24.45 -12.48
C TRP A 138 -17.00 25.61 -13.40
N LYS A 139 -16.11 26.05 -14.30
CA LYS A 139 -16.41 27.11 -15.27
C LYS A 139 -17.55 26.72 -16.20
N VAL A 140 -17.48 25.52 -16.76
CA VAL A 140 -18.54 24.97 -17.62
C VAL A 140 -19.87 24.92 -16.86
N SER A 141 -19.84 24.47 -15.60
CA SER A 141 -21.05 24.42 -14.76
C SER A 141 -21.64 25.80 -14.50
N ASN A 142 -20.82 26.81 -14.26
CA ASN A 142 -21.30 28.18 -14.06
C ASN A 142 -21.97 28.74 -15.32
N GLU A 143 -21.42 28.50 -16.50
CA GLU A 143 -22.07 28.89 -17.76
C GLU A 143 -23.40 28.17 -17.97
N ILE A 144 -23.44 26.86 -17.74
CA ILE A 144 -24.68 26.07 -17.86
C ILE A 144 -25.72 26.58 -16.86
N GLN A 145 -25.35 26.75 -15.59
CA GLN A 145 -26.26 27.21 -14.55
C GLN A 145 -26.83 28.59 -14.89
N GLN A 146 -25.98 29.52 -15.33
CA GLN A 146 -26.42 30.84 -15.78
C GLN A 146 -27.38 30.75 -16.98
N ASN A 147 -27.07 29.91 -17.97
CA ASN A 147 -27.83 29.80 -19.23
C ASN A 147 -29.06 28.88 -19.17
N THR A 148 -29.29 28.24 -18.02
CA THR A 148 -30.48 27.42 -17.74
C THR A 148 -31.34 27.97 -16.62
N THR A 149 -30.88 28.99 -15.89
CA THR A 149 -31.67 29.67 -14.86
C THR A 149 -32.89 30.35 -15.50
N ALA A 150 -34.07 30.11 -14.91
CA ALA A 150 -35.32 30.74 -15.31
C ALA A 150 -36.13 31.15 -14.07
N PRO A 151 -37.08 32.10 -14.18
CA PRO A 151 -37.93 32.46 -13.05
C PRO A 151 -38.61 31.24 -12.43
N GLY A 152 -38.37 30.98 -11.14
CA GLY A 152 -38.92 29.83 -10.42
C GLY A 152 -38.20 28.49 -10.65
N HIS A 153 -37.15 28.45 -11.47
CA HIS A 153 -36.37 27.25 -11.76
C HIS A 153 -34.87 27.51 -11.53
N PRO A 154 -34.24 26.85 -10.54
CA PRO A 154 -32.79 26.96 -10.37
C PRO A 154 -32.10 26.44 -11.64
N GLY A 155 -31.00 27.10 -12.03
CA GLY A 155 -30.18 26.62 -13.15
C GLY A 155 -29.68 25.20 -12.91
N THR A 156 -29.55 24.45 -14.00
CA THR A 156 -28.96 23.11 -13.99
C THR A 156 -27.49 23.20 -13.61
N SER A 157 -27.07 22.39 -12.63
CA SER A 157 -25.68 22.24 -12.25
C SER A 157 -25.15 20.89 -12.71
N ILE A 158 -23.92 20.88 -13.22
CA ILE A 158 -23.18 19.66 -13.58
C ILE A 158 -22.11 19.31 -12.53
N VAL A 159 -22.05 20.08 -11.45
CA VAL A 159 -21.21 19.83 -10.27
C VAL A 159 -22.08 19.51 -9.06
N ASP A 160 -21.54 18.74 -8.12
CA ASP A 160 -22.16 18.61 -6.82
C ASP A 160 -21.75 19.82 -5.96
N HIS A 161 -22.67 20.76 -5.72
CA HIS A 161 -22.38 21.92 -4.86
C HIS A 161 -22.13 21.57 -3.38
N ARG A 162 -22.30 20.31 -2.99
CA ARG A 162 -21.86 19.79 -1.68
C ARG A 162 -20.37 19.46 -1.67
N ASP A 163 -19.73 19.36 -2.83
CA ASP A 163 -18.29 19.20 -2.93
C ASP A 163 -17.61 20.50 -2.45
N PRO A 164 -16.80 20.45 -1.38
CA PRO A 164 -16.15 21.64 -0.83
C PRO A 164 -15.18 22.30 -1.81
N THR A 165 -14.68 21.59 -2.84
CA THR A 165 -13.78 22.11 -3.88
C THR A 165 -14.41 23.28 -4.63
N PHE A 166 -15.65 23.13 -5.09
CA PHE A 166 -16.32 24.19 -5.83
C PHE A 166 -16.69 25.38 -4.95
N ALA A 167 -16.97 25.14 -3.66
CA ALA A 167 -17.14 26.23 -2.70
C ALA A 167 -15.82 27.01 -2.48
N GLY A 168 -14.68 26.30 -2.45
CA GLY A 168 -13.34 26.90 -2.45
C GLY A 168 -13.11 27.80 -3.66
N PHE A 169 -13.41 27.31 -4.86
CA PHE A 169 -13.31 28.08 -6.10
C PHE A 169 -14.21 29.32 -6.10
N ASP A 170 -15.47 29.19 -5.68
CA ASP A 170 -16.41 30.31 -5.56
C ASP A 170 -15.90 31.40 -4.61
N ASN A 171 -15.33 31.00 -3.47
CA ASN A 171 -14.84 31.94 -2.46
C ASN A 171 -13.66 32.76 -3.00
N VAL A 172 -12.71 32.11 -3.67
CA VAL A 172 -11.57 32.79 -4.30
C VAL A 172 -12.04 33.67 -5.45
N ALA A 173 -12.96 33.16 -6.27
CA ALA A 173 -13.51 33.91 -7.39
C ALA A 173 -14.21 35.21 -6.93
N LYS A 174 -14.97 35.14 -5.83
CA LYS A 174 -15.60 36.32 -5.21
C LYS A 174 -14.57 37.26 -4.58
N LYS A 175 -13.56 36.72 -3.89
CA LYS A 175 -12.48 37.50 -3.26
C LYS A 175 -11.76 38.39 -4.27
N TYR A 176 -11.52 37.90 -5.49
CA TYR A 176 -10.78 38.60 -6.53
C TYR A 176 -11.64 39.20 -7.66
N ALA A 177 -12.98 39.20 -7.53
CA ALA A 177 -13.88 39.68 -8.58
C ALA A 177 -13.60 41.13 -9.06
N ASN A 178 -13.02 41.97 -8.20
CA ASN A 178 -12.69 43.38 -8.50
C ASN A 178 -11.18 43.65 -8.63
N ALA A 179 -10.35 42.61 -8.74
CA ALA A 179 -8.89 42.73 -8.68
C ALA A 179 -8.20 43.08 -10.02
N ASN A 180 -8.96 43.40 -11.08
CA ASN A 180 -8.44 43.71 -12.43
C ASN A 180 -7.42 42.66 -12.96
N LEU A 181 -7.67 41.38 -12.67
CA LEU A 181 -6.83 40.27 -13.12
C LEU A 181 -7.18 39.87 -14.56
N THR A 182 -6.19 39.37 -15.30
CA THR A 182 -6.47 38.64 -16.54
C THR A 182 -7.19 37.32 -16.22
N PRO A 183 -7.89 36.69 -17.19
CA PRO A 183 -8.50 35.38 -16.98
C PRO A 183 -7.51 34.33 -16.46
N GLN A 184 -6.30 34.29 -17.01
CA GLN A 184 -5.25 33.37 -16.57
C GLN A 184 -4.84 33.65 -15.11
N GLN A 185 -4.60 34.91 -14.76
CA GLN A 185 -4.23 35.28 -13.39
C GLN A 185 -5.34 34.94 -12.39
N MET A 186 -6.59 35.01 -12.80
CA MET A 186 -7.73 34.60 -11.98
C MET A 186 -7.75 33.09 -11.76
N ASP A 187 -7.52 32.32 -12.83
CA ASP A 187 -7.42 30.86 -12.76
C ASP A 187 -6.30 30.41 -11.84
N ASP A 188 -5.12 31.01 -11.99
CA ASP A 188 -3.95 30.75 -11.16
C ASP A 188 -4.24 31.02 -9.67
N ARG A 189 -5.02 32.07 -9.34
CA ARG A 189 -5.44 32.35 -7.96
C ARG A 189 -6.44 31.31 -7.45
N ILE A 190 -7.38 30.89 -8.27
CA ILE A 190 -8.36 29.86 -7.91
C ILE A 190 -7.66 28.52 -7.68
N ILE A 191 -6.70 28.14 -8.53
CA ILE A 191 -5.89 26.92 -8.36
C ILE A 191 -5.04 27.02 -7.10
N GLY A 192 -4.37 28.15 -6.86
CA GLY A 192 -3.46 28.31 -5.73
C GLY A 192 -4.15 28.35 -4.36
N GLU A 193 -5.30 29.03 -4.25
CA GLU A 193 -5.99 29.26 -2.97
C GLU A 193 -7.26 28.41 -2.79
N GLY A 194 -7.95 28.08 -3.88
CA GLY A 194 -9.28 27.45 -3.85
C GLY A 194 -9.24 25.92 -3.88
N SER A 195 -8.07 25.33 -4.15
CA SER A 195 -7.91 23.88 -4.32
C SER A 195 -7.73 23.11 -3.02
N SER A 196 -7.54 23.77 -1.88
CA SER A 196 -7.19 23.09 -0.63
C SER A 196 -8.13 21.93 -0.29
N SER A 197 -9.44 22.10 -0.44
CA SER A 197 -10.40 21.03 -0.11
C SER A 197 -10.36 19.85 -1.07
N PHE A 198 -9.91 20.05 -2.32
CA PHE A 198 -9.62 18.95 -3.24
C PHE A 198 -8.49 18.10 -2.67
N PHE A 199 -7.39 18.74 -2.27
CA PHE A 199 -6.21 18.06 -1.74
C PHE A 199 -6.44 17.39 -0.39
N THR A 200 -7.37 17.88 0.43
CA THR A 200 -7.67 17.31 1.75
C THR A 200 -8.88 16.38 1.73
N GLY A 201 -9.62 16.33 0.62
CA GLY A 201 -10.75 15.43 0.41
C GLY A 201 -10.28 13.99 0.17
N GLY A 202 -11.02 13.02 0.71
CA GLY A 202 -10.73 11.59 0.55
C GLY A 202 -11.36 10.99 -0.70
N ASN A 203 -10.65 10.08 -1.38
CA ASN A 203 -11.09 9.42 -2.62
C ASN A 203 -11.92 8.14 -2.39
N GLY A 204 -12.76 8.09 -1.36
CA GLY A 204 -13.37 6.80 -0.93
C GLY A 204 -12.35 5.78 -0.38
N TYR A 205 -11.06 6.02 -0.57
CA TYR A 205 -9.94 5.47 0.19
C TYR A 205 -9.70 6.32 1.45
N ASN A 206 -9.06 5.75 2.47
CA ASN A 206 -8.66 6.49 3.69
C ASN A 206 -7.55 7.54 3.43
N PHE A 207 -7.15 7.76 2.18
CA PHE A 207 -6.12 8.71 1.75
C PHE A 207 -6.73 9.97 1.17
N SER A 208 -6.09 11.12 1.42
CA SER A 208 -6.39 12.34 0.68
C SER A 208 -5.90 12.28 -0.77
N GLN A 209 -6.43 13.14 -1.64
CA GLN A 209 -5.94 13.28 -3.03
C GLN A 209 -4.44 13.57 -3.08
N TYR A 210 -3.92 14.37 -2.15
CA TYR A 210 -2.48 14.64 -2.04
C TYR A 210 -1.68 13.36 -1.76
N GLU A 211 -2.16 12.54 -0.83
CA GLU A 211 -1.51 11.27 -0.50
C GLU A 211 -1.58 10.29 -1.66
N HIS A 212 -2.72 10.18 -2.33
CA HIS A 212 -2.87 9.33 -3.51
C HIS A 212 -1.88 9.71 -4.61
N ALA A 213 -1.77 11.01 -4.89
CA ALA A 213 -0.82 11.54 -5.87
C ALA A 213 0.64 11.28 -5.48
N GLY A 214 0.99 11.43 -4.20
CA GLY A 214 2.33 11.14 -3.70
C GLY A 214 2.67 9.66 -3.76
N HIS A 215 1.78 8.79 -3.26
CA HIS A 215 2.03 7.34 -3.18
C HIS A 215 2.19 6.68 -4.55
N ASN A 216 1.32 7.01 -5.51
CA ASN A 216 1.37 6.39 -6.84
C ASN A 216 2.62 6.75 -7.63
N ASN A 217 3.20 7.93 -7.39
CA ASN A 217 4.22 8.51 -8.28
C ASN A 217 5.62 8.62 -7.66
N SER A 218 5.76 8.48 -6.34
CA SER A 218 7.05 8.65 -5.65
C SER A 218 7.81 7.36 -5.37
N GLN A 219 7.39 6.22 -5.95
CA GLN A 219 8.04 4.90 -5.80
C GLN A 219 8.43 4.58 -4.33
N GLY A 220 7.52 4.84 -3.39
CA GLY A 220 7.70 4.49 -1.98
C GLY A 220 8.29 5.57 -1.08
N ALA A 221 8.46 6.80 -1.56
CA ALA A 221 8.78 7.92 -0.68
C ALA A 221 7.68 8.11 0.39
N ALA A 222 8.09 8.61 1.55
CA ALA A 222 7.19 8.94 2.64
C ALA A 222 6.85 10.42 2.63
N PRO A 223 5.63 10.81 3.03
CA PRO A 223 5.37 12.21 3.32
C PRO A 223 6.30 12.68 4.43
N THR A 224 6.61 13.97 4.42
CA THR A 224 7.46 14.63 5.42
C THR A 224 6.89 14.48 6.83
N GLU A 225 5.56 14.49 6.94
CA GLU A 225 4.79 14.25 8.15
C GLU A 225 3.70 13.19 7.91
N PRO A 226 3.29 12.49 8.96
CA PRO A 226 2.29 11.45 8.82
C PRO A 226 0.85 11.99 8.74
N GLY A 227 0.03 11.28 7.97
CA GLY A 227 -1.41 11.51 7.87
C GLY A 227 -1.80 12.58 6.86
N ASN A 228 -3.07 12.96 6.84
CA ASN A 228 -3.59 13.92 5.86
C ASN A 228 -3.18 15.37 6.18
N PRO A 229 -2.83 16.19 5.17
CA PRO A 229 -2.80 17.62 5.35
C PRO A 229 -4.22 18.12 5.73
N ALA A 230 -4.30 19.05 6.68
CA ALA A 230 -5.49 19.81 7.02
C ALA A 230 -5.78 20.90 5.98
N SER A 231 -4.75 21.40 5.29
CA SER A 231 -4.89 22.27 4.12
C SER A 231 -3.65 22.17 3.22
N VAL A 232 -3.84 22.37 1.92
CA VAL A 232 -2.76 22.51 0.95
C VAL A 232 -3.03 23.76 0.12
N THR A 233 -2.03 24.64 0.02
CA THR A 233 -2.14 25.89 -0.75
C THR A 233 -0.89 26.09 -1.60
N PHE A 234 -1.05 26.69 -2.78
CA PHE A 234 0.07 26.99 -3.66
C PHE A 234 0.20 28.49 -3.87
N GLY A 235 1.43 28.99 -3.74
CA GLY A 235 1.78 30.32 -4.20
C GLY A 235 2.13 30.26 -5.67
N ILE A 236 1.31 30.90 -6.51
CA ILE A 236 1.56 31.02 -7.96
C ILE A 236 2.21 32.37 -8.27
N ASP A 237 3.32 32.34 -9.01
CA ASP A 237 4.05 33.53 -9.44
C ASP A 237 3.34 34.28 -10.59
N LYS A 238 3.98 35.35 -11.08
CA LYS A 238 3.43 36.21 -12.13
C LYS A 238 3.32 35.53 -13.50
N ASP A 239 4.05 34.44 -13.69
CA ASP A 239 4.14 33.70 -14.95
C ASP A 239 3.24 32.44 -14.93
N GLY A 240 2.49 32.23 -13.83
CA GLY A 240 1.59 31.10 -13.65
C GLY A 240 2.26 29.85 -13.10
N ASN A 241 3.53 29.92 -12.69
CA ASN A 241 4.24 28.76 -12.13
C ASN A 241 4.06 28.68 -10.61
N VAL A 242 4.08 27.48 -10.07
CA VAL A 242 4.15 27.29 -8.62
C VAL A 242 5.50 27.76 -8.11
N ALA A 243 5.46 28.80 -7.28
CA ALA A 243 6.62 29.33 -6.55
C ALA A 243 6.68 28.77 -5.12
N SER A 244 5.57 28.30 -4.57
CA SER A 244 5.56 27.62 -3.27
C SER A 244 4.39 26.66 -3.12
N ALA A 245 4.58 25.62 -2.32
CA ALA A 245 3.52 24.73 -1.87
C ALA A 245 3.57 24.68 -0.33
N ARG A 246 2.46 25.01 0.32
CA ARG A 246 2.34 25.02 1.78
C ARG A 246 1.31 23.99 2.22
N GLN A 247 1.76 23.01 2.98
CA GLN A 247 0.95 21.99 3.62
C GLN A 247 0.85 22.31 5.11
N GLN A 248 -0.38 22.40 5.63
CA GLN A 248 -0.61 22.43 7.07
C GLN A 248 -1.16 21.06 7.47
N TRP A 249 -0.51 20.41 8.43
CA TRP A 249 -0.84 19.06 8.85
C TRP A 249 -1.82 19.07 10.03
N ASN A 250 -2.50 17.94 10.25
CA ASN A 250 -3.39 17.78 11.40
C ASN A 250 -2.66 17.79 12.75
N SER A 251 -1.33 17.57 12.75
CA SER A 251 -0.43 17.82 13.88
C SER A 251 -0.42 19.30 14.31
N GLY A 252 -0.76 20.21 13.39
CA GLY A 252 -0.60 21.65 13.51
C GLY A 252 0.70 22.17 12.91
N ASP A 253 1.63 21.28 12.57
CA ASP A 253 2.88 21.62 11.90
C ASP A 253 2.59 22.12 10.47
N THR A 254 3.53 22.89 9.92
CA THR A 254 3.43 23.43 8.57
C THR A 254 4.69 23.12 7.79
N SER A 255 4.55 22.42 6.67
CA SER A 255 5.60 22.27 5.65
C SER A 255 5.42 23.30 4.54
N THR A 256 6.51 23.94 4.13
CA THR A 256 6.54 24.90 3.01
C THR A 256 7.69 24.56 2.08
N GLN A 257 7.36 24.20 0.84
CA GLN A 257 8.30 24.07 -0.26
C GLN A 257 8.36 25.35 -1.07
N THR A 258 9.56 25.78 -1.44
CA THR A 258 9.79 26.95 -2.28
C THR A 258 10.45 26.51 -3.58
N TYR A 259 9.92 27.00 -4.68
CA TYR A 259 10.37 26.65 -6.03
C TYR A 259 10.85 27.90 -6.77
N LYS A 260 11.76 27.68 -7.70
CA LYS A 260 12.22 28.70 -8.64
C LYS A 260 12.53 28.03 -9.97
N ASP A 261 12.02 28.60 -11.05
CA ASP A 261 12.19 28.08 -12.41
C ASP A 261 11.78 26.59 -12.50
N GLY A 262 10.70 26.24 -11.79
CA GLY A 262 10.15 24.89 -11.71
C GLY A 262 10.92 23.90 -10.83
N LYS A 263 12.05 24.31 -10.22
CA LYS A 263 12.90 23.44 -9.38
C LYS A 263 12.74 23.73 -7.90
N LEU A 264 12.69 22.69 -7.06
CA LEU A 264 12.67 22.82 -5.61
C LEU A 264 13.98 23.47 -5.12
N GLN A 265 13.86 24.57 -4.38
CA GLN A 265 14.99 25.34 -3.82
C GLN A 265 15.18 25.08 -2.33
N SER A 266 14.07 24.96 -1.61
CA SER A 266 14.06 24.63 -0.19
C SER A 266 12.74 24.01 0.24
N SER A 267 12.78 23.24 1.32
CA SER A 267 11.60 22.80 2.06
C SER A 267 11.84 23.07 3.54
N GLN A 268 10.87 23.65 4.24
CA GLN A 268 10.95 23.91 5.68
C GLN A 268 9.69 23.42 6.36
N THR A 269 9.86 22.67 7.45
CA THR A 269 8.76 22.32 8.36
C THR A 269 8.95 23.04 9.68
N VAL A 270 7.88 23.66 10.18
CA VAL A 270 7.81 24.33 11.49
C VAL A 270 6.71 23.75 12.35
N ASP A 271 6.89 23.81 13.66
CA ASP A 271 5.87 23.43 14.65
C ASP A 271 4.69 24.45 14.66
N PRO A 272 3.61 24.22 15.44
CA PRO A 272 2.48 25.15 15.48
C PRO A 272 2.81 26.53 16.07
N GLN A 273 3.97 26.66 16.74
CA GLN A 273 4.50 27.92 17.26
C GLN A 273 5.42 28.63 16.26
N GLY A 274 5.72 28.02 15.12
CA GLY A 274 6.61 28.55 14.08
C GLY A 274 8.09 28.25 14.29
N ASN A 275 8.46 27.39 15.26
CA ASN A 275 9.86 26.99 15.42
C ASN A 275 10.25 25.97 14.33
N PRO A 276 11.43 26.11 13.70
CA PRO A 276 11.90 25.13 12.74
C PRO A 276 12.04 23.74 13.35
N LEU A 277 11.50 22.74 12.65
CA LEU A 277 11.69 21.31 12.96
C LEU A 277 12.68 20.67 11.99
N ARG A 278 12.60 21.06 10.70
CA ARG A 278 13.45 20.53 9.63
C ARG A 278 13.59 21.55 8.52
N THR A 279 14.73 21.58 7.85
CA THR A 279 14.95 22.38 6.64
C THR A 279 15.80 21.62 5.65
N ALA A 280 15.36 21.52 4.40
CA ALA A 280 16.10 21.02 3.27
C ALA A 280 16.45 22.18 2.32
N ASN A 281 17.69 22.22 1.83
CA ASN A 281 18.16 23.23 0.88
C ASN A 281 18.83 22.55 -0.31
N TYR A 282 18.55 23.07 -1.51
CA TYR A 282 18.95 22.46 -2.78
C TYR A 282 19.91 23.36 -3.56
N GLN A 283 20.87 22.73 -4.24
CA GLN A 283 21.79 23.39 -5.15
C GLN A 283 21.82 22.62 -6.48
N HIS A 284 21.25 23.24 -7.52
CA HIS A 284 21.11 22.63 -8.85
C HIS A 284 22.25 23.06 -9.77
N ASN A 285 22.81 22.10 -10.49
CA ASN A 285 23.82 22.33 -11.51
C ASN A 285 23.20 22.41 -12.92
N ALA A 286 23.97 22.93 -13.87
CA ALA A 286 23.52 23.10 -15.25
C ALA A 286 23.36 21.78 -16.02
N ASP A 287 24.06 20.72 -15.59
CA ASP A 287 24.01 19.39 -16.19
C ASP A 287 22.81 18.55 -15.73
N GLY A 288 21.97 19.09 -14.83
CA GLY A 288 20.81 18.40 -14.26
C GLY A 288 21.09 17.70 -12.93
N SER A 289 22.35 17.62 -12.48
CA SER A 289 22.68 17.13 -11.14
C SER A 289 22.27 18.14 -10.07
N TYR A 290 22.06 17.67 -8.84
CA TYR A 290 21.80 18.55 -7.72
C TYR A 290 22.27 17.95 -6.39
N ASN A 291 22.58 18.84 -5.46
CA ASN A 291 22.96 18.51 -4.09
C ASN A 291 21.87 19.00 -3.13
N MET A 292 21.64 18.23 -2.08
CA MET A 292 20.69 18.56 -1.02
C MET A 292 21.38 18.48 0.34
N ASN A 293 21.09 19.44 1.23
CA ASN A 293 21.42 19.35 2.65
C ASN A 293 20.14 19.48 3.50
N VAL A 294 19.98 18.58 4.48
CA VAL A 294 18.88 18.61 5.44
C VAL A 294 19.43 18.86 6.84
N THR A 295 18.82 19.79 7.57
CA THR A 295 19.11 20.11 8.96
C THR A 295 17.89 19.92 9.85
N ASP A 296 18.12 19.56 11.11
CA ASP A 296 17.07 19.59 12.15
C ASP A 296 16.78 21.02 12.65
N GLY A 297 15.83 21.16 13.56
CA GLY A 297 15.43 22.45 14.15
C GLY A 297 16.53 23.20 14.90
N SER A 298 17.61 22.53 15.29
CA SER A 298 18.80 23.15 15.89
C SER A 298 19.81 23.64 14.85
N GLY A 299 19.57 23.38 13.56
CA GLY A 299 20.49 23.65 12.46
C GLY A 299 21.56 22.58 12.27
N ARG A 300 21.52 21.47 13.02
CA ARG A 300 22.46 20.37 12.86
C ARG A 300 22.13 19.60 11.59
N LYS A 301 23.15 19.29 10.78
CA LYS A 301 23.00 18.47 9.58
C LYS A 301 22.60 17.05 9.96
N ILE A 302 21.55 16.54 9.32
CA ILE A 302 21.03 15.17 9.49
C ILE A 302 21.08 14.35 8.20
N GLN A 303 21.07 15.02 7.04
CA GLN A 303 21.24 14.37 5.73
C GLN A 303 22.02 15.27 4.76
N GLN A 304 22.75 14.62 3.86
CA GLN A 304 23.30 15.24 2.66
C GLN A 304 23.22 14.23 1.51
N SER A 305 22.67 14.64 0.37
CA SER A 305 22.59 13.79 -0.82
C SER A 305 23.15 14.51 -2.05
N GLU A 306 23.75 13.74 -2.95
CA GLU A 306 24.31 14.16 -4.23
C GLU A 306 23.66 13.29 -5.31
N PHE A 307 22.93 13.90 -6.23
CA PHE A 307 22.20 13.20 -7.29
C PHE A 307 22.79 13.57 -8.65
N ASN A 308 23.27 12.56 -9.39
CA ASN A 308 23.79 12.72 -10.74
C ASN A 308 22.65 12.82 -11.76
N PRO A 309 22.90 13.36 -12.97
CA PRO A 309 21.87 13.53 -13.99
C PRO A 309 21.30 12.21 -14.51
N ASP A 310 22.04 11.12 -14.37
CA ASP A 310 21.61 9.77 -14.77
C ASP A 310 20.77 9.05 -13.71
N GLY A 311 20.51 9.70 -12.56
CA GLY A 311 19.78 9.11 -11.44
C GLY A 311 20.63 8.27 -10.49
N SER A 312 21.94 8.17 -10.68
CA SER A 312 22.85 7.60 -9.66
C SER A 312 23.23 8.63 -8.60
N GLY A 313 23.86 8.20 -7.50
CA GLY A 313 24.29 9.16 -6.50
C GLY A 313 24.75 8.58 -5.18
N ILE A 314 24.87 9.48 -4.19
CA ILE A 314 25.34 9.19 -2.84
C ILE A 314 24.48 9.92 -1.82
N GLU A 315 24.06 9.22 -0.77
CA GLU A 315 23.36 9.79 0.39
C GLU A 315 24.16 9.58 1.66
N ARG A 316 24.10 10.56 2.57
CA ARG A 316 24.80 10.53 3.85
C ARG A 316 23.87 10.95 4.97
N GLY A 317 23.65 10.06 5.93
CA GLY A 317 22.88 10.32 7.15
C GLY A 317 23.82 10.54 8.33
N PHE A 318 23.53 11.55 9.17
CA PHE A 318 24.40 11.96 10.28
C PHE A 318 23.71 11.78 11.63
N ASN A 319 24.33 10.99 12.50
CA ASN A 319 23.88 10.78 13.87
C ASN A 319 24.30 11.96 14.78
N ALA A 320 23.68 12.05 15.94
CA ALA A 320 23.96 13.12 16.91
C ALA A 320 25.37 13.05 17.49
N ASP A 321 25.96 11.85 17.56
CA ASP A 321 27.32 11.61 18.05
C ASP A 321 28.41 11.92 17.02
N GLY A 322 28.03 12.26 15.77
CA GLY A 322 28.94 12.52 14.66
C GLY A 322 29.25 11.31 13.77
N SER A 323 28.82 10.11 14.15
CA SER A 323 28.85 8.94 13.27
C SER A 323 27.94 9.16 12.06
N ARG A 324 28.21 8.46 10.95
CA ARG A 324 27.42 8.63 9.72
C ARG A 324 27.30 7.33 8.93
N LEU A 325 26.23 7.24 8.14
CA LEU A 325 26.02 6.18 7.16
C LEU A 325 26.03 6.80 5.76
N GLU A 326 26.80 6.22 4.84
CA GLU A 326 26.80 6.55 3.42
C GLU A 326 26.10 5.44 2.63
N THR A 327 25.23 5.79 1.69
CA THR A 327 24.54 4.86 0.79
C THR A 327 24.79 5.29 -0.65
N GLN A 328 25.38 4.42 -1.47
CA GLN A 328 25.63 4.67 -2.89
C GLN A 328 24.64 3.86 -3.73
N PHE A 329 24.14 4.46 -4.81
CA PHE A 329 23.14 3.85 -5.67
C PHE A 329 23.38 4.13 -7.15
N ASP A 330 22.91 3.22 -7.99
CA ASP A 330 23.05 3.31 -9.44
C ASP A 330 21.88 4.07 -10.10
N LYS A 331 21.94 4.22 -11.43
CA LYS A 331 20.90 4.86 -12.24
C LYS A 331 19.52 4.20 -12.20
N LYS A 332 19.42 2.97 -11.66
CA LYS A 332 18.16 2.26 -11.42
C LYS A 332 17.68 2.42 -9.98
N ASN A 333 18.28 3.35 -9.23
CA ASN A 333 18.00 3.60 -7.82
C ASN A 333 18.38 2.42 -6.89
N GLN A 334 19.14 1.44 -7.40
CA GLN A 334 19.53 0.27 -6.63
C GLN A 334 20.74 0.59 -5.76
N THR A 335 20.70 0.22 -4.48
CA THR A 335 21.86 0.36 -3.60
C THR A 335 22.97 -0.56 -4.12
N THR A 336 24.18 -0.02 -4.25
CA THR A 336 25.38 -0.77 -4.64
C THR A 336 26.30 -1.01 -3.45
N ASN A 337 26.39 -0.04 -2.53
CA ASN A 337 27.07 -0.21 -1.26
C ASN A 337 26.48 0.68 -0.16
N MET A 338 26.73 0.29 1.08
CA MET A 338 26.47 1.09 2.27
C MET A 338 27.71 1.08 3.16
N THR A 339 28.10 2.22 3.69
CA THR A 339 29.32 2.35 4.50
C THR A 339 29.04 3.13 5.78
N SER A 340 29.26 2.50 6.93
CA SER A 340 29.12 3.13 8.26
C SER A 340 30.46 3.68 8.73
N PHE A 341 30.42 4.86 9.34
CA PHE A 341 31.59 5.54 9.90
C PHE A 341 31.34 5.89 11.36
N ASP A 342 32.37 5.78 12.19
CA ASP A 342 32.37 6.28 13.57
C ASP A 342 32.45 7.82 13.63
N PRO A 343 32.32 8.43 14.83
CA PRO A 343 32.43 9.88 14.99
C PRO A 343 33.77 10.51 14.58
N GLN A 344 34.83 9.70 14.45
CA GLN A 344 36.15 10.14 13.99
C GLN A 344 36.30 10.01 12.47
N GLY A 345 35.28 9.52 11.77
CA GLY A 345 35.27 9.32 10.33
C GLY A 345 35.99 8.03 9.88
N ARG A 346 36.21 7.07 10.78
CA ARG A 346 36.77 5.75 10.41
C ARG A 346 35.66 4.81 9.99
N GLU A 347 35.88 4.06 8.91
CA GLU A 347 34.93 3.05 8.42
C GLU A 347 34.81 1.90 9.43
N THR A 348 33.61 1.67 9.96
CA THR A 348 33.32 0.56 10.89
C THR A 348 32.65 -0.62 10.19
N GLN A 349 31.97 -0.37 9.07
CA GLN A 349 31.25 -1.40 8.34
C GLN A 349 31.07 -1.00 6.88
N LYS A 350 31.09 -1.98 5.98
CA LYS A 350 30.76 -1.80 4.57
C LYS A 350 30.01 -3.00 4.00
N ASP A 351 28.82 -2.74 3.48
CA ASP A 351 27.93 -3.72 2.83
C ASP A 351 27.97 -3.55 1.31
N TYR A 352 27.99 -4.67 0.59
CA TYR A 352 28.03 -4.72 -0.87
C TYR A 352 26.78 -5.39 -1.42
N PHE A 353 26.12 -4.72 -2.34
CA PHE A 353 24.89 -5.19 -2.94
C PHE A 353 25.11 -5.53 -4.42
N SER A 354 24.57 -6.66 -4.85
CA SER A 354 24.58 -7.04 -6.27
C SER A 354 23.17 -7.23 -6.78
N ARG A 355 22.98 -6.90 -8.05
CA ARG A 355 21.76 -7.20 -8.80
C ARG A 355 21.61 -8.70 -8.97
N VAL A 356 20.48 -9.25 -8.55
CA VAL A 356 20.12 -10.65 -8.76
C VAL A 356 19.25 -10.75 -10.02
N ASP A 357 19.46 -11.79 -10.83
CA ASP A 357 18.59 -12.09 -11.97
C ASP A 357 17.17 -12.34 -11.44
N PRO A 358 16.14 -11.58 -11.91
CA PRO A 358 14.75 -11.76 -11.51
C PRO A 358 14.26 -13.21 -11.63
N LYS A 359 14.83 -14.02 -12.54
CA LYS A 359 14.49 -15.43 -12.72
C LYS A 359 14.75 -16.31 -11.50
N LEU A 360 15.63 -15.91 -10.59
CA LEU A 360 15.96 -16.65 -9.37
C LEU A 360 15.09 -16.24 -8.16
N VAL A 361 14.20 -15.25 -8.32
CA VAL A 361 13.35 -14.73 -7.24
C VAL A 361 11.90 -15.19 -7.39
N TYR A 362 11.45 -15.44 -8.62
CA TYR A 362 10.07 -15.81 -8.92
C TYR A 362 10.00 -17.27 -9.42
N ASP A 363 9.90 -18.22 -8.50
CA ASP A 363 9.72 -19.64 -8.84
C ASP A 363 8.38 -19.95 -9.54
N ASN A 364 7.45 -18.99 -9.62
CA ASN A 364 6.16 -19.11 -10.27
C ASN A 364 5.83 -17.87 -11.11
N LEU A 365 6.63 -17.59 -12.15
CA LEU A 365 6.21 -16.59 -13.13
C LEU A 365 4.96 -17.08 -13.88
N PRO A 366 3.97 -16.20 -14.14
CA PRO A 366 2.85 -16.55 -15.00
C PRO A 366 3.35 -17.04 -16.37
N PRO A 367 2.68 -18.00 -17.03
CA PRO A 367 3.14 -18.60 -18.28
C PRO A 367 3.26 -17.62 -19.48
N ASN A 368 2.89 -16.35 -19.29
CA ASN A 368 2.80 -15.34 -20.34
C ASN A 368 3.88 -14.24 -20.24
N VAL A 369 4.87 -14.35 -19.35
CA VAL A 369 5.96 -13.35 -19.24
C VAL A 369 6.95 -13.57 -20.39
N THR A 370 7.06 -12.61 -21.32
CA THR A 370 8.06 -12.61 -22.39
C THR A 370 9.42 -12.12 -21.89
N PRO A 371 10.54 -12.40 -22.60
CA PRO A 371 11.85 -11.83 -22.27
C PRO A 371 11.87 -10.29 -22.24
N GLU A 372 11.06 -9.61 -23.05
CA GLU A 372 10.90 -8.15 -23.02
C GLU A 372 10.19 -7.69 -21.74
N MET A 373 9.19 -8.43 -21.25
CA MET A 373 8.56 -8.17 -19.96
C MET A 373 9.47 -8.48 -18.75
N MET A 374 10.55 -9.25 -18.94
CA MET A 374 11.53 -9.52 -17.89
C MET A 374 12.50 -8.36 -17.64
N ASP A 375 12.78 -7.54 -18.65
CA ASP A 375 13.64 -6.35 -18.48
C ASP A 375 12.94 -5.24 -17.69
N ASP A 376 11.60 -5.23 -17.70
CA ASP A 376 10.74 -4.33 -16.93
C ASP A 376 10.48 -4.85 -15.50
N LEU A 377 10.80 -6.11 -15.18
CA LEU A 377 10.68 -6.60 -13.81
C LEU A 377 11.69 -5.86 -12.92
N PRO A 378 11.28 -5.36 -11.73
CA PRO A 378 12.19 -4.69 -10.82
C PRO A 378 13.25 -5.69 -10.43
N ALA A 379 14.48 -5.49 -10.91
CA ALA A 379 15.57 -6.30 -10.48
C ALA A 379 15.77 -6.10 -8.98
N VAL A 380 15.99 -7.21 -8.28
CA VAL A 380 16.14 -7.19 -6.83
C VAL A 380 17.64 -7.17 -6.54
N SER A 381 18.10 -6.16 -5.82
CA SER A 381 19.45 -6.18 -5.25
C SER A 381 19.43 -6.99 -3.96
N ARG A 382 20.54 -7.66 -3.64
CA ARG A 382 20.73 -8.37 -2.37
C ARG A 382 22.08 -8.03 -1.76
N ASN A 383 22.17 -8.02 -0.43
CA ASN A 383 23.46 -7.94 0.24
C ASN A 383 24.23 -9.23 -0.05
N THR A 384 25.45 -9.09 -0.57
CA THR A 384 26.32 -10.20 -0.92
C THR A 384 27.43 -10.37 0.10
N ASN A 385 27.97 -9.25 0.60
CA ASN A 385 29.10 -9.24 1.49
C ASN A 385 29.01 -8.06 2.46
N GLN A 386 29.39 -8.30 3.71
CA GLN A 386 29.56 -7.26 4.72
C GLN A 386 30.96 -7.37 5.32
N ILE A 387 31.68 -6.27 5.37
CA ILE A 387 32.94 -6.13 6.10
C ILE A 387 32.66 -5.34 7.37
N VAL A 388 33.13 -5.83 8.52
CA VAL A 388 33.08 -5.13 9.81
C VAL A 388 34.51 -4.89 10.28
N ASN A 389 34.87 -3.64 10.54
CA ASN A 389 36.18 -3.25 11.06
C ASN A 389 36.07 -3.01 12.57
N HIS A 390 36.91 -3.69 13.34
CA HIS A 390 36.91 -3.62 14.79
C HIS A 390 37.87 -2.52 15.30
N PRO A 391 37.65 -1.96 16.51
CA PRO A 391 38.51 -0.91 17.05
C PRO A 391 39.98 -1.31 17.25
N ASP A 392 40.28 -2.60 17.37
CA ASP A 392 41.63 -3.16 17.49
C ASP A 392 42.34 -3.33 16.13
N GLY A 393 41.69 -2.98 15.03
CA GLY A 393 42.20 -3.10 13.66
C GLY A 393 41.89 -4.43 12.98
N SER A 394 41.37 -5.43 13.72
CA SER A 394 40.89 -6.68 13.14
C SER A 394 39.64 -6.44 12.28
N ARG A 395 39.30 -7.42 11.42
CA ARG A 395 38.10 -7.32 10.58
C ARG A 395 37.40 -8.66 10.42
N THR A 396 36.08 -8.60 10.21
CA THR A 396 35.25 -9.76 9.88
C THR A 396 34.58 -9.54 8.53
N LEU A 397 34.58 -10.56 7.67
CA LEU A 397 33.88 -10.58 6.39
C LEU A 397 32.76 -11.61 6.48
N TYR A 398 31.52 -11.18 6.27
CA TYR A 398 30.36 -12.04 6.12
C TYR A 398 29.98 -12.12 4.65
N SER A 399 29.82 -13.32 4.10
CA SER A 399 29.25 -13.55 2.78
C SER A 399 27.88 -14.18 2.92
N PHE A 400 26.88 -13.58 2.27
CA PHE A 400 25.49 -13.99 2.37
C PHE A 400 25.11 -14.95 1.24
N ASN A 401 24.19 -15.86 1.54
CA ASN A 401 23.59 -16.76 0.57
C ASN A 401 22.35 -16.12 -0.09
N ASP A 402 21.73 -16.85 -1.01
CA ASP A 402 20.55 -16.38 -1.75
C ASP A 402 19.32 -16.08 -0.86
N ASN A 403 19.28 -16.65 0.34
CA ASN A 403 18.24 -16.40 1.35
C ASN A 403 18.57 -15.18 2.23
N GLY A 404 19.66 -14.46 1.96
CA GLY A 404 20.11 -13.32 2.77
C GLY A 404 20.67 -13.72 4.15
N LYS A 405 20.98 -15.01 4.36
CA LYS A 405 21.63 -15.49 5.60
C LYS A 405 23.14 -15.56 5.40
N VAL A 406 23.91 -15.40 6.47
CA VAL A 406 25.37 -15.62 6.44
C VAL A 406 25.65 -17.06 6.04
N GLY A 407 26.29 -17.25 4.89
CA GLY A 407 26.80 -18.55 4.44
C GLY A 407 28.23 -18.79 4.87
N ILE A 408 29.07 -17.73 4.87
CA ILE A 408 30.47 -17.79 5.28
C ILE A 408 30.79 -16.58 6.15
N GLN A 409 31.58 -16.79 7.21
CA GLN A 409 32.19 -15.74 8.03
C GLN A 409 33.71 -15.96 8.05
N ASP A 410 34.47 -14.96 7.63
CA ASP A 410 35.93 -14.93 7.68
C ASP A 410 36.42 -13.91 8.69
N GLU A 411 37.36 -14.30 9.54
CA GLU A 411 37.98 -13.43 10.55
C GLU A 411 39.43 -13.14 10.18
N TYR A 412 39.86 -11.89 10.36
CA TYR A 412 41.22 -11.43 10.10
C TYR A 412 41.74 -10.62 11.28
N ASP A 413 43.02 -10.77 11.59
CA ASP A 413 43.71 -9.94 12.57
C ASP A 413 43.98 -8.52 12.05
N ALA A 414 44.58 -7.68 12.90
CA ALA A 414 44.92 -6.29 12.56
C ALA A 414 45.98 -6.14 11.45
N ASN A 415 46.69 -7.22 11.10
CA ASN A 415 47.66 -7.26 10.00
C ASN A 415 47.01 -7.77 8.69
N GLY A 416 45.72 -8.11 8.73
CA GLY A 416 45.00 -8.68 7.60
C GLY A 416 45.25 -10.17 7.38
N GLN A 417 45.85 -10.88 8.34
CA GLN A 417 46.02 -12.34 8.29
C GLN A 417 44.74 -13.02 8.74
N LYS A 418 44.29 -14.03 7.98
CA LYS A 418 43.08 -14.79 8.29
C LYS A 418 43.30 -15.63 9.56
N THR A 419 42.41 -15.52 10.54
CA THR A 419 42.45 -16.23 11.82
C THR A 419 41.37 -17.31 11.93
N ALA A 420 40.23 -17.11 11.27
CA ALA A 420 39.16 -18.11 11.22
C ALA A 420 38.33 -18.06 9.92
N MET A 421 37.64 -19.17 9.66
CA MET A 421 36.56 -19.28 8.68
C MET A 421 35.46 -20.17 9.25
N HIS A 422 34.22 -19.68 9.22
CA HIS A 422 33.03 -20.43 9.57
C HIS A 422 32.14 -20.54 8.33
N ALA A 423 31.57 -21.72 8.09
CA ALA A 423 30.55 -21.88 7.05
C ALA A 423 29.30 -22.52 7.63
N TYR A 424 28.17 -21.96 7.22
CA TYR A 424 26.85 -22.27 7.76
C TYR A 424 26.00 -22.96 6.71
N ASP A 425 25.10 -23.80 7.19
CA ASP A 425 24.07 -24.44 6.39
C ASP A 425 23.08 -23.42 5.83
N SER A 426 22.81 -23.46 4.52
CA SER A 426 21.96 -22.45 3.86
C SER A 426 20.52 -22.44 4.36
N ASP A 427 20.03 -23.61 4.77
CA ASP A 427 18.62 -23.82 5.08
C ASP A 427 18.41 -23.58 6.58
N THR A 428 19.22 -24.25 7.40
CA THR A 428 19.09 -24.27 8.86
C THR A 428 19.87 -23.17 9.56
N GLY A 429 20.88 -22.55 8.92
CA GLY A 429 21.77 -21.56 9.54
C GLY A 429 22.78 -22.16 10.53
N ARG A 430 22.81 -23.49 10.67
CA ARG A 430 23.70 -24.20 11.59
C ARG A 430 25.14 -24.16 11.10
N LEU A 431 26.10 -24.04 12.02
CA LEU A 431 27.53 -24.19 11.70
C LEU A 431 27.80 -25.60 11.12
N ASN A 432 28.34 -25.66 9.91
CA ASN A 432 28.75 -26.89 9.23
C ASN A 432 30.28 -27.07 9.27
N PHE A 433 31.03 -25.96 9.15
CA PHE A 433 32.49 -25.97 9.11
C PHE A 433 33.09 -24.85 9.96
N ASP A 434 34.14 -25.19 10.70
CA ASP A 434 34.98 -24.26 11.47
C ASP A 434 36.45 -24.50 11.10
N THR A 435 37.14 -23.46 10.65
CA THR A 435 38.57 -23.49 10.37
C THR A 435 39.27 -22.45 11.23
N ARG A 436 40.30 -22.85 11.97
CA ARG A 436 41.15 -21.95 12.76
C ARG A 436 42.55 -21.94 12.18
N TYR A 437 43.09 -20.75 11.95
CA TYR A 437 44.41 -20.53 11.38
C TYR A 437 45.36 -20.06 12.48
N ASN A 438 46.56 -20.63 12.50
CA ASN A 438 47.65 -20.20 13.37
C ASN A 438 48.55 -19.19 12.63
N ALA A 439 49.27 -18.37 13.39
CA ALA A 439 50.18 -17.36 12.84
C ALA A 439 51.32 -17.93 11.97
N ASP A 440 51.63 -19.22 12.11
CA ASP A 440 52.65 -19.91 11.31
C ASP A 440 52.13 -20.46 9.96
N GLY A 441 50.85 -20.25 9.64
CA GLY A 441 50.19 -20.73 8.43
C GLY A 441 49.57 -22.13 8.53
N SER A 442 49.78 -22.84 9.65
CA SER A 442 49.04 -24.08 9.93
C SER A 442 47.56 -23.79 10.23
N ARG A 443 46.69 -24.79 10.05
CA ARG A 443 45.24 -24.65 10.30
C ARG A 443 44.59 -25.93 10.78
N THR A 444 43.54 -25.80 11.57
CA THR A 444 42.68 -26.91 11.99
C THR A 444 41.32 -26.75 11.34
N PHE A 445 40.87 -27.78 10.63
CA PHE A 445 39.56 -27.86 9.98
C PHE A 445 38.64 -28.79 10.78
N THR A 446 37.46 -28.32 11.15
CA THR A 446 36.46 -29.06 11.93
C THR A 446 35.12 -29.07 11.19
N THR A 447 34.56 -30.26 10.94
CA THR A 447 33.17 -30.43 10.49
C THR A 447 32.26 -30.65 11.68
N VAL A 448 31.05 -30.07 11.66
CA VAL A 448 30.08 -30.19 12.75
C VAL A 448 28.79 -30.85 12.21
N GLY A 449 28.49 -32.05 12.69
CA GLY A 449 27.27 -32.81 12.36
C GLY A 449 26.11 -32.52 13.31
N ALA A 450 24.88 -32.80 12.87
CA ALA A 450 23.65 -32.51 13.63
C ALA A 450 23.45 -33.38 14.89
N ASN A 451 24.26 -34.43 15.04
CA ASN A 451 24.20 -35.43 16.11
C ASN A 451 25.33 -35.27 17.14
N ASN A 452 25.88 -34.07 17.30
CA ASN A 452 27.04 -33.76 18.15
C ASN A 452 28.31 -34.53 17.77
N GLN A 453 28.41 -35.03 16.54
CA GLN A 453 29.61 -35.67 15.99
C GLN A 453 30.24 -34.80 14.90
N GLY A 454 31.54 -34.97 14.68
CA GLY A 454 32.27 -34.21 13.67
C GLY A 454 33.58 -34.87 13.27
N THR A 455 34.30 -34.20 12.38
CA THR A 455 35.64 -34.60 11.95
C THR A 455 36.60 -33.44 12.09
N ARG A 456 37.75 -33.65 12.73
CA ARG A 456 38.85 -32.68 12.80
C ARG A 456 40.04 -33.12 11.95
N VAL A 457 40.67 -32.18 11.27
CA VAL A 457 41.86 -32.38 10.45
C VAL A 457 42.82 -31.23 10.71
N ASP A 458 44.02 -31.54 11.18
CA ASP A 458 45.10 -30.56 11.29
C ASP A 458 45.90 -30.53 9.99
N VAL A 459 46.28 -29.33 9.56
CA VAL A 459 47.07 -29.08 8.36
C VAL A 459 48.29 -28.27 8.78
N GLY A 460 49.48 -28.82 8.55
CA GLY A 460 50.74 -28.15 8.86
C GLY A 460 50.96 -26.91 8.02
N LYS A 461 51.92 -26.06 8.41
CA LYS A 461 52.29 -24.83 7.69
C LYS A 461 52.65 -25.05 6.21
N ASP A 462 53.17 -26.23 5.87
CA ASP A 462 53.57 -26.60 4.51
C ASP A 462 52.40 -27.21 3.70
N GLY A 463 51.19 -27.21 4.27
CA GLY A 463 49.99 -27.78 3.65
C GLY A 463 49.81 -29.29 3.86
N GLU A 464 50.72 -29.95 4.58
CA GLU A 464 50.62 -31.37 4.90
C GLU A 464 49.38 -31.66 5.74
N ARG A 465 48.49 -32.51 5.21
CA ARG A 465 47.21 -32.84 5.83
C ARG A 465 47.35 -34.05 6.77
N GLY A 466 47.03 -33.86 8.04
CA GLY A 466 46.94 -34.93 9.03
C GLY A 466 45.79 -35.92 8.75
N ALA A 467 45.81 -37.06 9.45
CA ALA A 467 44.73 -38.03 9.38
C ALA A 467 43.44 -37.44 9.99
N PRO A 468 42.26 -37.62 9.35
CA PRO A 468 40.99 -37.19 9.93
C PRO A 468 40.70 -37.89 11.26
N GLN A 469 40.28 -37.11 12.24
CA GLN A 469 39.90 -37.57 13.57
C GLN A 469 38.39 -37.43 13.76
N ASN A 470 37.69 -38.53 14.08
CA ASN A 470 36.29 -38.45 14.48
C ASN A 470 36.21 -37.90 15.90
N ILE A 471 35.40 -36.88 16.11
CA ILE A 471 35.24 -36.22 17.40
C ILE A 471 33.77 -36.16 17.79
N SER A 472 33.51 -36.30 19.10
CA SER A 472 32.22 -36.02 19.70
C SER A 472 32.32 -34.70 20.44
N PHE A 473 31.47 -33.75 20.11
CA PHE A 473 31.46 -32.44 20.76
C PHE A 473 30.76 -32.52 22.11
N THR A 474 31.29 -31.79 23.07
CA THR A 474 30.67 -31.57 24.37
C THR A 474 29.43 -30.67 24.23
N PRO A 475 28.48 -30.71 25.20
CA PRO A 475 27.35 -29.78 25.22
C PRO A 475 27.76 -28.30 25.19
N ASP A 476 28.88 -27.94 25.82
CA ASP A 476 29.38 -26.57 25.88
C ASP A 476 29.94 -26.11 24.52
N GLU A 477 30.65 -26.99 23.80
CA GLU A 477 31.09 -26.74 22.42
C GLU A 477 29.90 -26.58 21.48
N MET A 478 28.89 -27.45 21.60
CA MET A 478 27.66 -27.34 20.82
C MET A 478 26.90 -26.04 21.12
N THR A 479 26.90 -25.60 22.37
CA THR A 479 26.33 -24.31 22.77
C THR A 479 27.10 -23.15 22.15
N SER A 480 28.43 -23.23 22.09
CA SER A 480 29.29 -22.21 21.47
C SER A 480 29.08 -22.13 19.95
N PHE A 481 28.95 -23.27 19.26
CA PHE A 481 28.62 -23.30 17.84
C PHE A 481 27.23 -22.75 17.55
N LYS A 482 26.26 -23.06 18.43
CA LYS A 482 24.93 -22.47 18.34
C LYS A 482 24.98 -20.96 18.55
N GLN A 483 25.73 -20.47 19.52
CA GLN A 483 25.89 -19.04 19.75
C GLN A 483 26.51 -18.34 18.53
N LEU A 484 27.54 -18.91 17.91
CA LEU A 484 28.12 -18.39 16.66
C LEU A 484 27.09 -18.33 15.52
N ALA A 485 26.26 -19.36 15.38
CA ALA A 485 25.19 -19.38 14.39
C ALA A 485 24.09 -18.35 14.71
N ASP A 486 23.70 -18.24 15.98
CA ASP A 486 22.70 -17.28 16.45
C ASP A 486 23.21 -15.84 16.27
N ASP A 487 24.49 -15.56 16.49
CA ASP A 487 25.08 -14.25 16.25
C ASP A 487 25.21 -13.94 14.76
N ALA A 488 25.66 -14.89 13.94
CA ALA A 488 25.65 -14.75 12.48
C ALA A 488 24.23 -14.51 11.93
N SER A 489 23.19 -15.08 12.55
CA SER A 489 21.79 -14.88 12.13
C SER A 489 21.25 -13.47 12.39
N LYS A 490 21.90 -12.70 13.27
CA LYS A 490 21.54 -11.30 13.57
C LYS A 490 22.27 -10.31 12.66
N ILE A 491 23.24 -10.77 11.89
CA ILE A 491 24.01 -9.92 10.98
C ILE A 491 23.15 -9.54 9.78
N GLY A 492 23.03 -8.25 9.54
CA GLY A 492 22.32 -7.70 8.40
C GLY A 492 22.80 -6.29 8.08
N PRO A 493 22.45 -5.79 6.89
CA PRO A 493 22.74 -4.40 6.52
C PRO A 493 21.97 -3.42 7.42
N PRO A 494 22.52 -2.22 7.68
CA PRO A 494 21.82 -1.19 8.42
C PRO A 494 20.65 -0.65 7.59
N GLN A 495 19.75 0.09 8.23
CA GLN A 495 18.70 0.81 7.50
C GLN A 495 19.31 1.94 6.67
N PRO A 496 18.87 2.15 5.41
CA PRO A 496 19.27 3.29 4.59
C PRO A 496 19.11 4.64 5.28
N VAL A 497 19.92 5.60 4.81
CA VAL A 497 19.76 7.02 5.12
C VAL A 497 18.31 7.43 4.82
N GLY A 498 17.67 8.20 5.71
CA GLY A 498 16.27 8.61 5.54
C GLY A 498 15.25 7.82 6.35
N SER A 499 15.59 6.62 6.82
CA SER A 499 14.69 5.75 7.64
C SER A 499 14.09 6.45 8.86
N ASP A 500 14.88 7.25 9.57
CA ASP A 500 14.49 7.96 10.80
C ASP A 500 14.41 9.50 10.63
N ILE A 501 14.36 10.03 9.40
CA ILE A 501 14.45 11.48 9.11
C ILE A 501 13.06 12.17 9.09
N THR A 502 11.98 11.41 9.23
CA THR A 502 10.60 11.93 9.22
C THR A 502 10.19 12.54 10.56
N LEU A 503 9.38 13.61 10.51
CA LEU A 503 8.92 14.34 11.69
C LEU A 503 7.73 13.65 12.38
N GLY A 504 7.36 14.14 13.57
CA GLY A 504 6.09 13.75 14.21
C GLY A 504 6.00 12.29 14.68
N GLY A 505 7.10 11.68 15.13
CA GLY A 505 7.07 10.32 15.68
C GLY A 505 6.93 9.21 14.63
N GLN A 506 7.19 9.54 13.36
CA GLN A 506 7.21 8.60 12.26
C GLN A 506 8.56 7.89 12.14
N LYS A 507 8.51 6.56 11.98
CA LYS A 507 9.67 5.71 11.73
C LYS A 507 9.44 4.87 10.49
N ASN A 508 10.32 4.99 9.50
CA ASN A 508 10.22 4.24 8.24
C ASN A 508 11.29 3.14 8.21
N TYR A 509 10.89 1.99 7.68
CA TYR A 509 11.78 0.87 7.48
C TYR A 509 11.87 0.60 5.98
N PHE A 510 13.10 0.44 5.49
CA PHE A 510 13.38 0.23 4.09
C PHE A 510 14.08 -1.11 3.90
N ASP A 511 13.82 -1.72 2.75
CA ASP A 511 14.68 -2.74 2.16
C ASP A 511 15.99 -2.04 1.74
N PRO A 512 17.13 -2.36 2.37
CA PRO A 512 18.37 -1.63 2.13
C PRO A 512 18.89 -1.75 0.70
N ALA A 513 18.56 -2.84 0.01
CA ALA A 513 19.08 -3.13 -1.31
C ALA A 513 18.34 -2.34 -2.42
N ASN A 514 17.02 -2.18 -2.25
CA ASN A 514 16.16 -1.60 -3.27
C ASN A 514 15.63 -0.21 -2.89
N ASN A 515 15.95 0.27 -1.68
CA ASN A 515 15.40 1.49 -1.10
C ASN A 515 13.86 1.52 -1.15
N ARG A 516 13.27 0.34 -0.99
CA ARG A 516 11.82 0.15 -1.00
C ARG A 516 11.31 0.25 0.42
N ARG A 517 10.31 1.09 0.68
CA ARG A 517 9.70 1.15 2.01
C ARG A 517 8.98 -0.16 2.28
N THR A 518 9.26 -0.79 3.41
CA THR A 518 8.66 -2.06 3.81
C THR A 518 7.60 -1.84 4.88
N ASN A 519 7.91 -0.98 5.86
CA ASN A 519 7.02 -0.66 6.96
C ASN A 519 7.15 0.81 7.35
N GLN A 520 6.10 1.34 7.95
CA GLN A 520 6.08 2.67 8.55
C GLN A 520 5.30 2.59 9.86
N VAL A 521 5.84 3.19 10.91
CA VAL A 521 5.15 3.39 12.18
C VAL A 521 4.94 4.87 12.33
N VAL A 522 3.69 5.29 12.48
CA VAL A 522 3.28 6.65 12.80
C VAL A 522 2.86 6.69 14.26
N THR A 523 3.37 7.65 15.04
CA THR A 523 2.93 7.87 16.43
C THR A 523 2.39 9.28 16.56
N ASN A 524 1.09 9.40 16.81
CA ASN A 524 0.44 10.69 17.00
C ASN A 524 0.81 11.31 18.37
N PRO A 525 0.64 12.63 18.55
CA PRO A 525 0.93 13.31 19.83
C PRO A 525 0.16 12.77 21.04
N ASP A 526 -1.02 12.19 20.82
CA ASP A 526 -1.83 11.55 21.87
C ASP A 526 -1.33 10.15 22.25
N GLY A 527 -0.29 9.63 21.59
CA GLY A 527 0.29 8.30 21.79
C GLY A 527 -0.35 7.19 20.95
N SER A 528 -1.44 7.47 20.22
CA SER A 528 -2.00 6.53 19.26
C SER A 528 -1.03 6.25 18.12
N ARG A 529 -1.14 5.08 17.48
CA ARG A 529 -0.18 4.64 16.46
C ARG A 529 -0.86 4.07 15.24
N THR A 530 -0.26 4.28 14.08
CA THR A 530 -0.63 3.58 12.85
C THR A 530 0.58 2.85 12.30
N LEU A 531 0.44 1.54 12.09
CA LEU A 531 1.42 0.70 11.42
C LEU A 531 0.98 0.49 9.98
N PHE A 532 1.87 0.78 9.03
CA PHE A 532 1.71 0.45 7.63
C PHE A 532 2.75 -0.61 7.23
N SER A 533 2.33 -1.56 6.39
CA SER A 533 3.25 -2.37 5.59
C SER A 533 2.96 -2.14 4.12
N TYR A 534 4.00 -2.27 3.29
CA TYR A 534 3.94 -1.98 1.86
C TYR A 534 4.35 -3.20 1.03
N ASN A 535 3.64 -3.41 -0.08
CA ASN A 535 3.94 -4.46 -1.05
C ASN A 535 5.16 -4.09 -1.91
N MET A 536 5.53 -4.98 -2.85
CA MET A 536 6.68 -4.79 -3.73
C MET A 536 6.57 -3.54 -4.62
N ASP A 537 5.34 -3.12 -4.92
CA ASP A 537 5.03 -1.92 -5.71
C ASP A 537 4.93 -0.65 -4.86
N ASN A 538 5.36 -0.71 -3.59
CA ASN A 538 5.23 0.36 -2.60
C ASN A 538 3.79 0.83 -2.30
N MET A 539 2.80 0.02 -2.66
CA MET A 539 1.41 0.24 -2.28
C MET A 539 1.18 -0.30 -0.87
N PRO A 540 0.27 0.31 -0.08
CA PRO A 540 -0.12 -0.25 1.21
C PRO A 540 -0.62 -1.68 1.04
N ALA A 541 -0.11 -2.60 1.86
CA ALA A 541 -0.57 -3.99 1.96
C ALA A 541 -1.36 -4.21 3.24
N LEU A 542 -0.96 -3.55 4.32
CA LEU A 542 -1.61 -3.56 5.63
C LEU A 542 -1.58 -2.16 6.24
N GLN A 543 -2.65 -1.79 6.92
CA GLN A 543 -2.72 -0.63 7.80
C GLN A 543 -3.37 -1.04 9.11
N SER A 544 -2.75 -0.77 10.26
CA SER A 544 -3.29 -1.07 11.59
C SER A 544 -3.23 0.13 12.50
N HIS A 545 -4.37 0.57 13.00
CA HIS A 545 -4.54 1.67 13.94
C HIS A 545 -4.62 1.15 15.37
N TYR A 546 -3.91 1.81 16.26
CA TYR A 546 -3.85 1.53 17.69
C TYR A 546 -4.22 2.79 18.46
N GLY A 547 -5.02 2.63 19.52
CA GLY A 547 -5.31 3.71 20.45
C GLY A 547 -4.10 4.10 21.30
N PRO A 548 -4.19 5.21 22.06
CA PRO A 548 -3.15 5.62 23.01
C PRO A 548 -2.80 4.56 24.07
N ASP A 549 -3.72 3.65 24.37
CA ASP A 549 -3.54 2.53 25.28
C ASP A 549 -2.82 1.33 24.64
N GLY A 550 -2.43 1.46 23.37
CA GLY A 550 -1.77 0.42 22.58
C GLY A 550 -2.70 -0.69 22.08
N ARG A 551 -4.03 -0.56 22.25
CA ARG A 551 -4.99 -1.56 21.76
C ARG A 551 -5.34 -1.30 20.29
N PRO A 552 -5.49 -2.35 19.46
CA PRO A 552 -5.91 -2.17 18.08
C PRO A 552 -7.34 -1.61 18.03
N ILE A 553 -7.58 -0.69 17.10
CA ILE A 553 -8.88 -0.07 16.82
C ILE A 553 -9.40 -0.55 15.47
N LYS A 554 -8.55 -0.54 14.44
CA LYS A 554 -8.91 -0.94 13.09
C LYS A 554 -7.71 -1.49 12.32
N THR A 555 -7.88 -2.58 11.60
CA THR A 555 -6.90 -3.11 10.66
C THR A 555 -7.52 -3.23 9.26
N THR A 556 -6.81 -2.76 8.24
CA THR A 556 -7.22 -2.86 6.83
C THR A 556 -6.13 -3.58 6.04
N TYR A 557 -6.52 -4.61 5.30
CA TYR A 557 -5.72 -5.30 4.30
C TYR A 557 -6.09 -4.78 2.93
N PHE A 558 -5.10 -4.65 2.07
CA PHE A 558 -5.27 -4.15 0.71
C PHE A 558 -4.91 -5.23 -0.30
N ASP A 559 -5.57 -5.20 -1.47
CA ASP A 559 -5.20 -6.03 -2.62
C ASP A 559 -3.92 -5.50 -3.29
N GLN A 560 -3.45 -6.18 -4.34
CA GLN A 560 -2.25 -5.77 -5.08
C GLN A 560 -2.36 -4.39 -5.74
N ARG A 561 -3.60 -3.89 -5.93
CA ARG A 561 -3.89 -2.58 -6.52
C ARG A 561 -4.09 -1.50 -5.44
N GLY A 562 -3.90 -1.84 -4.16
CA GLY A 562 -4.08 -0.93 -3.04
C GLY A 562 -5.54 -0.68 -2.67
N ALA A 563 -6.48 -1.51 -3.13
CA ALA A 563 -7.89 -1.41 -2.73
C ALA A 563 -8.15 -2.21 -1.45
N PRO A 564 -8.93 -1.70 -0.48
CA PRO A 564 -9.27 -2.45 0.73
C PRO A 564 -9.97 -3.77 0.39
N SER A 565 -9.36 -4.89 0.77
CA SER A 565 -9.90 -6.23 0.56
C SER A 565 -10.54 -6.80 1.83
N THR A 566 -9.98 -6.46 3.00
CA THR A 566 -10.51 -6.87 4.30
C THR A 566 -10.30 -5.78 5.34
N GLU A 567 -11.34 -5.48 6.11
CA GLU A 567 -11.30 -4.55 7.25
C GLU A 567 -11.66 -5.28 8.54
N ILE A 568 -11.00 -4.94 9.64
CA ILE A 568 -11.26 -5.47 10.97
C ILE A 568 -11.44 -4.29 11.91
N ASP A 569 -12.64 -4.10 12.45
CA ASP A 569 -12.90 -3.15 13.52
C ASP A 569 -12.85 -3.85 14.87
N TYR A 570 -12.11 -3.30 15.82
CA TYR A 570 -11.96 -3.84 17.17
C TYR A 570 -12.82 -3.06 18.16
N GLY A 571 -13.65 -3.79 18.91
CA GLY A 571 -14.44 -3.26 20.00
C GLY A 571 -13.60 -2.99 21.24
N LYS A 572 -14.02 -2.02 22.05
CA LYS A 572 -13.35 -1.69 23.34
C LYS A 572 -13.38 -2.85 24.34
N ASP A 573 -14.32 -3.78 24.16
CA ASP A 573 -14.51 -4.99 24.95
C ASP A 573 -13.62 -6.17 24.50
N GLY A 574 -12.88 -6.02 23.39
CA GLY A 574 -12.08 -7.08 22.78
C GLY A 574 -12.81 -7.88 21.71
N GLY A 575 -14.09 -7.59 21.45
CA GLY A 575 -14.80 -8.13 20.28
C GLY A 575 -14.26 -7.54 18.97
N ARG A 576 -14.64 -8.12 17.83
CA ARG A 576 -14.26 -7.55 16.52
C ARG A 576 -15.28 -7.85 15.42
N VAL A 577 -15.30 -6.99 14.41
CA VAL A 577 -16.07 -7.18 13.17
C VAL A 577 -15.10 -7.25 12.01
N VAL A 578 -15.13 -8.33 11.23
CA VAL A 578 -14.32 -8.53 10.03
C VAL A 578 -15.21 -8.35 8.81
N ARG A 579 -14.87 -7.44 7.90
CA ARG A 579 -15.54 -7.24 6.61
C ARG A 579 -14.60 -7.60 5.48
N THR A 580 -15.03 -8.44 4.56
CA THR A 580 -14.28 -8.78 3.35
C THR A 580 -15.13 -8.40 2.14
N THR A 581 -14.52 -7.72 1.17
CA THR A 581 -15.19 -7.24 -0.04
C THR A 581 -14.48 -7.78 -1.26
N ASP A 582 -15.21 -8.49 -2.10
CA ASP A 582 -14.82 -8.87 -3.46
C ASP A 582 -15.64 -8.05 -4.47
N SER A 583 -15.36 -8.20 -5.78
CA SER A 583 -16.00 -7.40 -6.84
C SER A 583 -17.53 -7.46 -6.84
N ASP A 584 -18.11 -8.60 -6.43
CA ASP A 584 -19.55 -8.87 -6.56
C ASP A 584 -20.26 -9.19 -5.23
N LYS A 585 -19.49 -9.37 -4.14
CA LYS A 585 -19.98 -9.86 -2.85
C LYS A 585 -19.22 -9.26 -1.69
N SER A 586 -19.90 -9.08 -0.57
CA SER A 586 -19.28 -8.72 0.72
C SER A 586 -19.71 -9.69 1.82
N GLN A 587 -18.81 -9.93 2.76
CA GLN A 587 -19.04 -10.72 3.96
C GLN A 587 -18.68 -9.91 5.19
N GLU A 588 -19.50 -10.00 6.24
CA GLU A 588 -19.25 -9.42 7.56
C GLU A 588 -19.36 -10.52 8.63
N LEU A 589 -18.31 -10.68 9.44
CA LEU A 589 -18.23 -11.64 10.55
C LEU A 589 -18.05 -10.88 11.86
N THR A 590 -18.92 -11.12 12.85
CA THR A 590 -18.83 -10.50 14.18
C THR A 590 -18.38 -11.54 15.21
N TYR A 591 -17.39 -11.17 16.01
CA TYR A 591 -16.81 -11.99 17.09
C TYR A 591 -16.94 -11.29 18.43
N ASN A 592 -17.19 -12.07 19.48
CA ASN A 592 -17.14 -11.58 20.86
C ASN A 592 -15.69 -11.48 21.39
N ALA A 593 -15.54 -11.00 22.63
CA ALA A 593 -14.26 -10.82 23.31
C ALA A 593 -13.47 -12.13 23.54
N GLN A 594 -14.12 -13.28 23.48
CA GLN A 594 -13.51 -14.61 23.60
C GLN A 594 -13.14 -15.20 22.23
N ASN A 595 -13.18 -14.40 21.16
CA ASN A 595 -12.88 -14.82 19.80
C ASN A 595 -13.89 -15.85 19.24
N GLN A 596 -15.15 -15.80 19.67
CA GLN A 596 -16.21 -16.69 19.19
C GLN A 596 -17.12 -15.94 18.21
N LEU A 597 -17.45 -16.57 17.08
CA LEU A 597 -18.35 -16.01 16.07
C LEU A 597 -19.77 -15.90 16.64
N THR A 598 -20.36 -14.71 16.55
CA THR A 598 -21.75 -14.44 16.99
C THR A 598 -22.67 -14.11 15.83
N GLN A 599 -22.14 -13.62 14.71
CA GLN A 599 -22.93 -13.30 13.53
C GLN A 599 -22.09 -13.40 12.26
N ARG A 600 -22.70 -13.88 11.17
CA ARG A 600 -22.19 -13.79 9.80
C ARG A 600 -23.23 -13.14 8.91
N LYS A 601 -22.84 -12.22 8.04
CA LYS A 601 -23.70 -11.60 7.04
C LYS A 601 -23.01 -11.63 5.68
N ASP A 602 -23.64 -12.25 4.70
CA ASP A 602 -23.20 -12.26 3.31
C ASP A 602 -24.15 -11.35 2.49
N THR A 603 -23.62 -10.50 1.62
CA THR A 603 -24.39 -9.58 0.76
C THR A 603 -23.88 -9.64 -0.68
N GLY A 604 -24.77 -9.71 -1.67
CA GLY A 604 -24.44 -9.75 -3.09
C GLY A 604 -25.60 -9.26 -3.97
N GLY A 605 -25.44 -9.34 -5.29
CA GLY A 605 -26.47 -8.93 -6.26
C GLY A 605 -27.80 -9.71 -6.18
N ASP A 606 -27.80 -10.87 -5.53
CA ASP A 606 -28.97 -11.73 -5.27
C ASP A 606 -29.69 -11.42 -3.95
N GLY A 607 -29.11 -10.58 -3.08
CA GLY A 607 -29.69 -10.19 -1.80
C GLY A 607 -28.69 -10.28 -0.64
N SER A 608 -29.19 -10.59 0.58
CA SER A 608 -28.33 -10.80 1.75
C SER A 608 -28.80 -11.96 2.64
N VAL A 609 -27.85 -12.63 3.27
CA VAL A 609 -28.08 -13.69 4.25
C VAL A 609 -27.39 -13.30 5.55
N THR A 610 -28.13 -13.26 6.66
CA THR A 610 -27.58 -13.04 8.01
C THR A 610 -27.82 -14.26 8.88
N GLU A 611 -26.78 -14.82 9.49
CA GLU A 611 -26.82 -15.94 10.43
C GLU A 611 -26.31 -15.48 11.80
N VAL A 612 -27.05 -15.81 12.86
CA VAL A 612 -26.69 -15.51 14.26
C VAL A 612 -26.29 -16.81 14.94
N TYR A 613 -25.21 -16.78 15.70
CA TYR A 613 -24.57 -17.95 16.30
C TYR A 613 -24.67 -17.91 17.83
N ASP A 614 -24.88 -19.07 18.44
CA ASP A 614 -24.66 -19.25 19.87
C ASP A 614 -23.14 -19.37 20.12
N PRO A 615 -22.53 -18.42 20.85
CA PRO A 615 -21.08 -18.39 21.05
C PRO A 615 -20.55 -19.60 21.82
N SER A 616 -21.39 -20.26 22.64
CA SER A 616 -20.97 -21.42 23.44
C SER A 616 -20.88 -22.71 22.63
N THR A 617 -21.73 -22.85 21.60
CA THR A 617 -21.83 -24.07 20.79
C THR A 617 -21.31 -23.90 19.35
N GLY A 618 -21.17 -22.66 18.88
CA GLY A 618 -20.82 -22.33 17.50
C GLY A 618 -21.93 -22.64 16.49
N ARG A 619 -23.17 -22.88 16.96
CA ARG A 619 -24.32 -23.25 16.10
C ARG A 619 -25.14 -22.04 15.72
N VAL A 620 -25.72 -22.06 14.52
CA VAL A 620 -26.68 -21.05 14.08
C VAL A 620 -27.96 -21.17 14.92
N THR A 621 -28.41 -20.05 15.48
CA THR A 621 -29.68 -19.91 16.23
C THR A 621 -30.75 -19.24 15.37
N ASN A 622 -30.37 -18.33 14.48
CA ASN A 622 -31.28 -17.63 13.58
C ASN A 622 -30.64 -17.41 12.20
N LYS A 623 -31.45 -17.45 11.15
CA LYS A 623 -31.03 -17.12 9.78
C LYS A 623 -32.06 -16.23 9.10
N ASN A 624 -31.63 -15.12 8.51
CA ASN A 624 -32.48 -14.20 7.76
C ASN A 624 -31.97 -14.12 6.31
N VAL A 625 -32.83 -14.40 5.34
CA VAL A 625 -32.54 -14.32 3.90
C VAL A 625 -33.41 -13.21 3.31
N LEU A 626 -32.79 -12.15 2.81
CA LEU A 626 -33.44 -11.06 2.09
C LEU A 626 -33.09 -11.18 0.61
N ASN A 627 -34.08 -11.32 -0.26
CA ASN A 627 -33.86 -11.44 -1.70
C ASN A 627 -33.77 -10.06 -2.36
N ALA A 628 -33.23 -10.00 -3.58
CA ALA A 628 -33.10 -8.77 -4.37
C ALA A 628 -34.46 -8.06 -4.63
N ASP A 629 -35.58 -8.77 -4.64
CA ASP A 629 -36.92 -8.21 -4.82
C ASP A 629 -37.52 -7.59 -3.54
N GLY A 630 -36.79 -7.64 -2.42
CA GLY A 630 -37.23 -7.15 -1.11
C GLY A 630 -37.99 -8.17 -0.26
N SER A 631 -38.36 -9.33 -0.82
CA SER A 631 -38.95 -10.43 -0.04
C SER A 631 -37.96 -11.02 0.95
N ARG A 632 -38.44 -11.52 2.11
CA ARG A 632 -37.54 -12.05 3.15
C ARG A 632 -38.03 -13.35 3.78
N GLN A 633 -37.09 -14.16 4.27
CA GLN A 633 -37.33 -15.41 4.97
C GLN A 633 -36.55 -15.45 6.28
N LEU A 634 -37.22 -15.64 7.41
CA LEU A 634 -36.64 -15.73 8.73
C LEU A 634 -36.74 -17.16 9.26
N TYR A 635 -35.63 -17.73 9.68
CA TYR A 635 -35.51 -19.06 10.26
C TYR A 635 -35.05 -18.96 11.71
N SER A 636 -35.70 -19.69 12.61
CA SER A 636 -35.20 -19.96 13.98
C SER A 636 -34.75 -21.40 14.04
N MET A 637 -33.59 -21.64 14.63
CA MET A 637 -33.05 -22.98 14.84
C MET A 637 -33.35 -23.46 16.27
N ASN A 638 -33.42 -24.76 16.46
CA ASN A 638 -33.56 -25.40 17.77
C ASN A 638 -32.19 -25.65 18.43
N ASP A 639 -32.19 -26.19 19.64
CA ASP A 639 -30.98 -26.47 20.44
C ASP A 639 -30.00 -27.46 19.74
N GLN A 640 -30.46 -28.19 18.70
CA GLN A 640 -29.64 -29.08 17.88
C GLN A 640 -29.04 -28.40 16.63
N GLY A 641 -29.37 -27.13 16.35
CA GLY A 641 -28.94 -26.40 15.14
C GLY A 641 -29.84 -26.63 13.91
N ASN A 642 -31.00 -27.24 14.10
CA ASN A 642 -31.96 -27.57 13.04
C ASN A 642 -33.09 -26.54 12.95
N VAL A 643 -33.73 -26.38 11.79
CA VAL A 643 -34.82 -25.41 11.63
C VAL A 643 -36.04 -25.77 12.50
N GLY A 644 -36.34 -24.93 13.50
CA GLY A 644 -37.52 -25.01 14.36
C GLY A 644 -38.68 -24.14 13.87
N SER A 645 -38.41 -23.05 13.15
CA SER A 645 -39.45 -22.27 12.47
C SER A 645 -38.93 -21.55 11.23
N ARG A 646 -39.83 -21.27 10.28
CA ARG A 646 -39.59 -20.43 9.10
C ARG A 646 -40.76 -19.47 8.90
N THR A 647 -40.50 -18.19 8.69
CA THR A 647 -41.51 -17.18 8.35
C THR A 647 -41.11 -16.47 7.06
N GLU A 648 -42.02 -16.36 6.11
CA GLU A 648 -41.83 -15.74 4.81
C GLU A 648 -42.63 -14.44 4.72
N PHE A 649 -42.04 -13.45 4.05
CA PHE A 649 -42.63 -12.15 3.81
C PHE A 649 -42.46 -11.76 2.35
N ASP A 650 -43.44 -11.02 1.81
CA ASP A 650 -43.34 -10.44 0.47
C ASP A 650 -42.46 -9.18 0.43
N ALA A 651 -42.34 -8.59 -0.76
CA ALA A 651 -41.57 -7.36 -1.00
C ALA A 651 -42.11 -6.13 -0.26
N ASN A 652 -43.39 -6.12 0.15
CA ASN A 652 -43.99 -5.04 0.93
C ASN A 652 -43.75 -5.21 2.44
N GLY A 653 -43.16 -6.34 2.84
CA GLY A 653 -42.92 -6.68 4.24
C GLY A 653 -44.10 -7.36 4.93
N ASP A 654 -45.15 -7.72 4.18
CA ASP A 654 -46.30 -8.44 4.71
C ASP A 654 -45.97 -9.93 4.84
N ARG A 655 -46.43 -10.54 5.93
CA ARG A 655 -46.24 -11.99 6.15
C ARG A 655 -47.09 -12.74 5.13
N THR A 656 -46.51 -13.73 4.47
CA THR A 656 -47.21 -14.60 3.51
C THR A 656 -47.35 -16.02 4.03
N ARG A 657 -46.34 -16.52 4.76
CA ARG A 657 -46.34 -17.87 5.32
C ARG A 657 -45.55 -17.95 6.62
N SER A 658 -45.97 -18.84 7.53
CA SER A 658 -45.18 -19.24 8.70
C SER A 658 -45.32 -20.73 8.95
N THR A 659 -44.20 -21.40 9.20
CA THR A 659 -44.12 -22.81 9.56
C THR A 659 -43.37 -22.95 10.88
N VAL A 660 -43.92 -23.67 11.85
CA VAL A 660 -43.29 -23.92 13.15
C VAL A 660 -43.31 -25.41 13.44
N TYR A 661 -42.17 -25.97 13.84
CA TYR A 661 -42.00 -27.36 14.24
C TYR A 661 -41.52 -27.43 15.69
N ASP A 662 -42.33 -28.00 16.57
CA ASP A 662 -41.98 -28.25 17.97
C ASP A 662 -41.62 -29.72 18.19
N SER A 663 -40.36 -29.98 18.56
CA SER A 663 -39.83 -31.33 18.82
C SER A 663 -39.99 -31.80 20.27
N LYS A 664 -40.40 -30.92 21.21
CA LYS A 664 -40.51 -31.24 22.65
C LYS A 664 -41.85 -31.88 23.01
N GLU A 665 -42.85 -31.78 22.15
CA GLU A 665 -44.08 -32.56 22.23
C GLU A 665 -43.88 -33.92 21.56
N GLY A 666 -44.06 -35.03 22.28
CA GLY A 666 -43.61 -36.41 22.01
C GLY A 666 -43.90 -37.08 20.64
N SER A 667 -44.35 -36.36 19.61
CA SER A 667 -44.41 -36.82 18.21
C SER A 667 -43.99 -35.78 17.14
N GLY A 668 -43.63 -34.55 17.55
CA GLY A 668 -43.35 -33.43 16.66
C GLY A 668 -44.62 -32.75 16.13
N THR A 669 -44.96 -31.55 16.60
CA THR A 669 -46.10 -30.76 16.09
C THR A 669 -45.61 -29.82 14.99
N LEU A 670 -46.17 -29.91 13.77
CA LEU A 670 -45.91 -28.96 12.68
C LEU A 670 -47.13 -28.05 12.48
N THR A 671 -46.96 -26.74 12.49
CA THR A 671 -48.02 -25.78 12.20
C THR A 671 -47.64 -24.94 10.99
N ASN A 672 -48.43 -25.00 9.92
CA ASN A 672 -48.32 -24.13 8.76
C ASN A 672 -49.42 -23.07 8.80
N VAL A 673 -49.07 -21.82 8.54
CA VAL A 673 -49.99 -20.69 8.45
C VAL A 673 -49.74 -19.97 7.15
N ASN A 674 -50.74 -19.87 6.28
CA ASN A 674 -50.73 -18.97 5.13
C ASN A 674 -51.53 -17.71 5.47
N TYR A 675 -50.96 -16.55 5.19
CA TYR A 675 -51.57 -15.25 5.49
C TYR A 675 -52.14 -14.64 4.21
N ASN A 676 -53.39 -14.21 4.26
CA ASN A 676 -54.07 -13.57 3.14
C ASN A 676 -53.99 -12.04 3.25
N SER A 677 -54.12 -11.35 2.12
CA SER A 677 -54.08 -9.88 2.06
C SER A 677 -55.24 -9.20 2.80
N ASP A 678 -56.33 -9.91 3.08
CA ASP A 678 -57.48 -9.42 3.86
C ASP A 678 -57.28 -9.55 5.39
N GLY A 679 -56.11 -10.04 5.83
CA GLY A 679 -55.76 -10.26 7.24
C GLY A 679 -56.23 -11.60 7.81
N SER A 680 -56.99 -12.39 7.05
CA SER A 680 -57.33 -13.78 7.41
C SER A 680 -56.14 -14.72 7.25
N ARG A 681 -56.21 -15.89 7.91
CA ARG A 681 -55.10 -16.86 7.99
C ARG A 681 -55.64 -18.27 7.84
N GLN A 682 -55.06 -19.04 6.93
CA GLN A 682 -55.32 -20.47 6.84
C GLN A 682 -54.28 -21.22 7.66
N VAL A 683 -54.72 -22.08 8.59
CA VAL A 683 -53.85 -22.79 9.52
C VAL A 683 -54.03 -24.30 9.36
N ASP A 684 -52.92 -25.00 9.13
CA ASP A 684 -52.83 -26.46 9.14
C ASP A 684 -51.91 -26.92 10.28
N LYS A 685 -52.46 -27.62 11.27
CA LYS A 685 -51.73 -28.20 12.40
C LYS A 685 -51.62 -29.72 12.23
N TYR A 686 -50.41 -30.25 12.10
CA TYR A 686 -50.12 -31.67 12.00
C TYR A 686 -49.65 -32.21 13.35
N GLU A 687 -50.37 -33.18 13.91
CA GLU A 687 -50.12 -33.74 15.24
C GLU A 687 -50.68 -35.16 15.33
N GLY A 688 -49.93 -36.10 15.91
CA GLY A 688 -50.43 -37.46 16.20
C GLY A 688 -50.97 -38.24 14.99
N GLY A 689 -50.45 -38.00 13.79
CA GLY A 689 -50.91 -38.65 12.55
C GLY A 689 -52.13 -38.01 11.87
N ASN A 690 -52.63 -36.88 12.40
CA ASN A 690 -53.75 -36.12 11.85
C ASN A 690 -53.32 -34.72 11.43
N VAL A 691 -54.04 -34.12 10.48
CA VAL A 691 -53.99 -32.69 10.15
C VAL A 691 -55.29 -32.03 10.59
N THR A 692 -55.19 -30.92 11.31
CA THR A 692 -56.31 -30.05 11.65
C THR A 692 -56.17 -28.74 10.88
N SER A 693 -57.08 -28.52 9.93
CA SER A 693 -57.11 -27.33 9.07
C SER A 693 -58.25 -26.41 9.50
N TYR A 694 -58.02 -25.10 9.54
CA TYR A 694 -59.05 -24.08 9.81
C TYR A 694 -58.66 -22.72 9.25
N THR A 695 -59.64 -21.84 9.06
CA THR A 695 -59.40 -20.43 8.71
C THR A 695 -59.67 -19.55 9.93
N ALA A 696 -58.75 -18.67 10.27
CA ALA A 696 -58.96 -17.61 11.26
C ALA A 696 -59.16 -16.29 10.51
N ASP A 697 -60.27 -15.58 10.74
CA ASP A 697 -60.48 -14.24 10.18
C ASP A 697 -59.58 -13.19 10.88
N SER A 698 -59.61 -11.94 10.39
CA SER A 698 -58.76 -10.86 10.90
C SER A 698 -59.04 -10.49 12.37
N ASN A 699 -60.23 -10.81 12.87
CA ASN A 699 -60.66 -10.70 14.27
C ASN A 699 -60.38 -11.95 15.12
N GLY A 700 -59.79 -13.00 14.54
CA GLY A 700 -59.35 -14.22 15.23
C GLY A 700 -60.45 -15.28 15.45
N SER A 701 -61.62 -15.12 14.84
CA SER A 701 -62.68 -16.13 14.87
C SER A 701 -62.35 -17.27 13.92
N LEU A 702 -62.57 -18.50 14.38
CA LEU A 702 -62.22 -19.71 13.64
C LEU A 702 -63.40 -20.24 12.84
N HIS A 703 -63.16 -20.54 11.57
CA HIS A 703 -64.11 -21.09 10.61
C HIS A 703 -63.56 -22.39 10.00
N ASP A 704 -64.46 -23.24 9.53
CA ASP A 704 -64.14 -24.43 8.73
C ASP A 704 -63.13 -25.41 9.34
N LYS A 705 -63.15 -25.54 10.67
CA LYS A 705 -62.23 -26.44 11.38
C LYS A 705 -62.53 -27.90 11.07
N GLN A 706 -61.58 -28.59 10.46
CA GLN A 706 -61.66 -30.01 10.12
C GLN A 706 -60.41 -30.75 10.57
N THR A 707 -60.57 -31.96 11.09
CA THR A 707 -59.46 -32.86 11.44
C THR A 707 -59.56 -34.13 10.60
N THR A 708 -58.51 -34.45 9.85
CA THR A 708 -58.45 -35.64 9.00
C THR A 708 -57.12 -36.38 9.17
N PRO A 709 -57.04 -37.69 8.87
CA PRO A 709 -55.76 -38.40 8.84
C PRO A 709 -54.81 -37.79 7.81
N ILE A 710 -53.51 -37.74 8.12
CA ILE A 710 -52.51 -37.16 7.21
C ILE A 710 -52.44 -37.97 5.91
N GLY A 711 -52.68 -37.32 4.77
CA GLY A 711 -52.49 -37.92 3.45
C GLY A 711 -51.02 -38.07 3.05
N GLN A 712 -50.73 -38.99 2.12
CA GLN A 712 -49.37 -39.30 1.63
C GLN A 712 -48.48 -38.07 1.28
N PRO A 713 -48.96 -37.03 0.57
CA PRO A 713 -48.15 -35.84 0.29
C PRO A 713 -47.80 -35.02 1.54
N ALA A 714 -48.76 -34.84 2.45
CA ALA A 714 -48.56 -34.11 3.70
C ALA A 714 -47.69 -34.89 4.69
N SER A 715 -47.76 -36.23 4.68
CA SER A 715 -46.85 -37.09 5.44
C SER A 715 -45.42 -36.87 5.00
N ARG A 716 -45.14 -36.86 3.69
CA ARG A 716 -43.80 -36.60 3.16
C ARG A 716 -43.27 -35.21 3.54
N GLN A 717 -44.13 -34.20 3.55
CA GLN A 717 -43.74 -32.85 3.99
C GLN A 717 -43.42 -32.82 5.50
N LEU A 718 -44.24 -33.47 6.32
CA LEU A 718 -43.97 -33.62 7.76
C LEU A 718 -42.68 -34.42 7.99
N ASP A 719 -42.44 -35.49 7.23
CA ASP A 719 -41.22 -36.31 7.32
C ASP A 719 -39.97 -35.55 6.87
N ALA A 720 -40.08 -34.68 5.86
CA ALA A 720 -39.00 -33.78 5.45
C ALA A 720 -38.65 -32.77 6.57
N TRP A 721 -39.65 -32.18 7.21
CA TRP A 721 -39.45 -31.28 8.36
C TRP A 721 -38.96 -32.02 9.60
N LYS A 722 -39.40 -33.26 9.84
CA LYS A 722 -38.85 -34.14 10.88
C LYS A 722 -37.39 -34.45 10.62
N THR A 723 -37.02 -34.75 9.38
CA THR A 723 -35.63 -35.02 8.97
C THR A 723 -34.76 -33.78 9.16
N GLN A 724 -35.24 -32.62 8.72
CA GLN A 724 -34.58 -31.34 8.94
C GLN A 724 -34.50 -30.97 10.43
N GLY A 725 -35.53 -31.24 11.23
CA GLY A 725 -35.66 -30.90 12.66
C GLY A 725 -34.92 -31.84 13.63
N SER A 726 -34.71 -33.10 13.25
CA SER A 726 -34.08 -34.15 14.08
C SER A 726 -32.57 -34.34 13.86
N GLY A 727 -31.97 -33.64 12.89
CA GLY A 727 -30.53 -33.65 12.64
C GLY A 727 -30.03 -34.88 11.88
N ASN A 728 -30.92 -35.65 11.26
CA ASN A 728 -30.56 -36.84 10.51
C ASN A 728 -30.46 -36.54 9.00
N SER A 729 -29.57 -35.63 8.61
CA SER A 729 -29.26 -35.36 7.20
C SER A 729 -27.91 -35.99 6.83
N ALA A 730 -27.96 -37.18 6.24
CA ALA A 730 -26.91 -37.58 5.31
C ALA A 730 -26.92 -36.60 4.12
N ALA A 731 -25.73 -36.21 3.69
CA ALA A 731 -25.49 -35.26 2.60
C ALA A 731 -26.45 -35.46 1.40
N ALA A 732 -27.20 -34.42 1.04
CA ALA A 732 -27.90 -34.36 -0.23
C ALA A 732 -27.88 -32.92 -0.75
N GLY A 733 -27.17 -32.74 -1.86
CA GLY A 733 -26.86 -31.48 -2.47
C GLY A 733 -28.04 -30.76 -3.12
N SER A 734 -27.72 -29.55 -3.55
CA SER A 734 -28.48 -28.66 -4.41
C SER A 734 -29.30 -29.37 -5.48
N SER A 735 -30.62 -29.20 -5.42
CA SER A 735 -31.51 -29.46 -6.55
C SER A 735 -31.57 -28.21 -7.45
N GLY A 736 -30.59 -28.09 -8.36
CA GLY A 736 -30.69 -27.27 -9.57
C GLY A 736 -31.15 -28.15 -10.73
N GLN A 737 -32.17 -27.69 -11.44
CA GLN A 737 -32.86 -28.42 -12.51
C GLN A 737 -31.94 -28.89 -13.63
N ALA A 738 -32.09 -30.16 -14.02
CA ALA A 738 -31.51 -30.70 -15.25
C ALA A 738 -32.49 -30.50 -16.42
N ASN A 739 -32.02 -29.80 -17.47
CA ASN A 739 -32.42 -30.08 -18.85
C ASN A 739 -31.14 -30.20 -19.68
N ALA A 740 -31.06 -31.30 -20.42
CA ALA A 740 -29.87 -31.75 -21.13
C ALA A 740 -29.63 -31.02 -22.46
N ALA A 741 -28.37 -30.80 -22.79
CA ALA A 741 -27.84 -30.96 -24.14
C ALA A 741 -26.34 -31.30 -24.05
N SER A 742 -25.96 -32.36 -24.75
CA SER A 742 -24.63 -32.91 -24.95
C SER A 742 -23.75 -31.97 -25.79
N ASP A 743 -22.47 -31.86 -25.44
CA ASP A 743 -21.37 -32.33 -26.29
C ASP A 743 -20.03 -32.21 -25.57
N GLY A 744 -19.15 -33.19 -25.82
CA GLY A 744 -17.96 -33.43 -25.03
C GLY A 744 -16.75 -32.57 -25.39
N GLN A 745 -15.89 -32.39 -24.39
CA GLN A 745 -14.43 -32.41 -24.53
C GLN A 745 -13.79 -32.49 -23.14
N GLN A 746 -12.90 -33.47 -22.93
CA GLN A 746 -11.90 -33.51 -21.85
C GLN A 746 -11.02 -32.24 -21.89
N PRO A 747 -10.49 -31.75 -20.74
CA PRO A 747 -9.16 -32.20 -20.26
C PRO A 747 -9.06 -32.29 -18.71
N ALA A 748 -8.38 -33.31 -18.19
CA ALA A 748 -7.00 -33.31 -17.68
C ALA A 748 -6.86 -32.90 -16.20
N SER A 749 -6.33 -33.86 -15.46
CA SER A 749 -6.02 -33.90 -14.03
C SER A 749 -4.84 -33.00 -13.63
N ALA A 750 -4.93 -32.37 -12.46
CA ALA A 750 -3.78 -32.09 -11.60
C ALA A 750 -4.20 -32.14 -10.12
N SER A 751 -3.47 -32.95 -9.36
CA SER A 751 -3.68 -33.30 -7.96
C SER A 751 -3.05 -32.29 -6.99
N ALA A 752 -3.74 -31.99 -5.89
CA ALA A 752 -3.08 -31.53 -4.66
C ALA A 752 -3.48 -32.47 -3.51
N GLY A 753 -2.47 -33.10 -2.92
CA GLY A 753 -2.59 -34.14 -1.91
C GLY A 753 -2.92 -33.58 -0.53
N ASN A 754 -3.87 -34.26 0.11
CA ASN A 754 -4.25 -34.11 1.51
C ASN A 754 -3.27 -34.92 2.37
N ALA A 755 -2.63 -34.29 3.37
CA ALA A 755 -1.88 -35.00 4.40
C ALA A 755 -2.74 -35.15 5.67
N GLN A 756 -3.00 -36.41 6.01
CA GLN A 756 -3.68 -36.89 7.22
C GLN A 756 -2.92 -36.53 8.50
N LEU A 757 -3.65 -36.11 9.53
CA LEU A 757 -3.26 -36.27 10.94
C LEU A 757 -3.97 -37.50 11.52
N PRO A 758 -3.31 -38.36 12.33
CA PRO A 758 -3.97 -39.47 13.00
C PRO A 758 -4.41 -39.15 14.43
N ASP A 759 -5.37 -39.94 14.86
CA ASP A 759 -6.22 -39.89 16.05
C ASP A 759 -5.59 -40.46 17.35
N SER A 760 -5.91 -39.82 18.48
CA SER A 760 -6.35 -40.34 19.80
C SER A 760 -5.56 -41.30 20.73
N ALA A 761 -5.25 -40.75 21.95
CA ALA A 761 -5.51 -41.23 23.34
C ALA A 761 -4.59 -42.30 24.04
N PRO A 762 -4.58 -42.48 25.41
CA PRO A 762 -5.34 -41.82 26.49
C PRO A 762 -4.57 -41.39 27.79
N ASP A 763 -5.24 -40.53 28.56
CA ASP A 763 -5.30 -40.31 30.03
C ASP A 763 -4.22 -40.85 31.02
N THR A 764 -3.65 -39.98 31.87
CA THR A 764 -3.57 -40.15 33.35
C THR A 764 -2.92 -38.95 34.08
N GLN A 765 -3.67 -38.43 35.07
CA GLN A 765 -3.27 -37.83 36.36
C GLN A 765 -2.38 -36.57 36.45
N GLN A 766 -3.03 -35.51 36.94
CA GLN A 766 -2.54 -34.37 37.75
C GLN A 766 -1.59 -34.80 38.91
N PRO A 767 -0.69 -33.93 39.43
CA PRO A 767 -1.15 -32.81 40.29
C PRO A 767 -0.36 -31.48 40.16
N ALA A 768 -0.92 -30.50 40.87
CA ALA A 768 -0.64 -29.06 40.89
C ALA A 768 0.75 -28.63 41.39
N SER A 769 1.21 -27.47 40.92
CA SER A 769 1.88 -26.47 41.77
C SER A 769 1.85 -25.08 41.13
N ALA A 770 1.63 -24.08 41.98
CA ALA A 770 1.55 -22.66 41.67
C ALA A 770 2.94 -21.99 41.67
N SER A 771 3.12 -20.94 40.85
CA SER A 771 4.03 -19.80 41.11
C SER A 771 3.82 -18.77 39.98
N SER A 772 3.12 -17.67 40.26
CA SER A 772 3.64 -16.34 40.61
C SER A 772 4.41 -15.64 39.48
N ALA A 773 3.80 -14.56 38.99
CA ALA A 773 4.36 -13.58 38.07
C ALA A 773 5.63 -12.89 38.63
N PRO A 774 6.60 -12.48 37.79
CA PRO A 774 7.61 -11.52 38.20
C PRO A 774 7.14 -10.09 37.91
N GLN A 775 7.13 -9.29 38.98
CA GLN A 775 7.05 -7.84 38.96
C GLN A 775 8.27 -7.24 38.24
N ALA A 776 8.02 -6.16 37.50
CA ALA A 776 9.03 -5.23 37.05
C ALA A 776 9.62 -4.50 38.27
N ASP A 777 10.96 -4.44 38.35
CA ASP A 777 11.65 -3.57 39.27
C ASP A 777 12.57 -2.63 38.50
N ALA A 778 12.36 -1.34 38.75
CA ALA A 778 13.15 -0.25 38.23
C ALA A 778 14.39 -0.10 39.10
N SER A 779 15.58 -0.08 38.49
CA SER A 779 16.76 0.43 39.19
C SER A 779 17.62 1.32 38.30
N ASN A 780 17.80 2.50 38.84
CA ASN A 780 18.60 3.63 38.43
C ASN A 780 20.05 3.40 38.92
N SER A 781 21.03 3.47 38.02
CA SER A 781 22.45 3.74 38.32
C SER A 781 23.11 4.07 36.98
N GLY A 782 23.92 5.09 36.79
CA GLY A 782 24.78 5.80 37.72
C GLY A 782 26.10 5.99 36.98
N GLN A 783 26.37 7.22 36.52
CA GLN A 783 27.63 7.63 35.91
C GLN A 783 28.84 7.14 36.71
N SER A 784 29.85 6.62 36.02
CA SER A 784 31.23 6.78 36.45
C SER A 784 32.14 6.95 35.24
N ASP A 785 32.76 8.12 35.21
CA ASP A 785 33.86 8.51 34.35
C ASP A 785 35.10 7.67 34.67
N ALA A 786 35.75 7.12 33.66
CA ALA A 786 37.14 6.68 33.75
C ALA A 786 37.87 7.00 32.44
N ASN A 787 38.46 8.18 32.46
CA ASN A 787 39.39 8.72 31.48
C ASN A 787 40.73 7.98 31.60
N SER A 788 41.21 7.34 30.52
CA SER A 788 42.63 7.00 30.41
C SER A 788 43.11 7.13 28.97
N SER A 789 43.70 8.29 28.70
CA SER A 789 44.53 8.59 27.55
C SER A 789 45.81 7.75 27.55
N VAL A 790 46.08 7.03 26.45
CA VAL A 790 47.46 6.72 26.04
C VAL A 790 47.58 7.00 24.55
N ALA A 791 48.37 8.02 24.23
CA ALA A 791 48.77 8.38 22.90
C ALA A 791 49.78 7.36 22.37
N GLY A 792 49.53 6.85 21.17
CA GLY A 792 50.48 6.08 20.37
C GLY A 792 50.30 6.40 18.91
N GLN A 793 51.09 7.35 18.40
CA GLN A 793 51.25 7.60 16.97
C GLN A 793 51.88 6.37 16.31
N LEU A 794 51.22 5.78 15.31
CA LEU A 794 51.89 4.98 14.29
C LEU A 794 51.31 5.31 12.92
N GLN A 795 52.13 6.00 12.11
CA GLN A 795 52.00 6.06 10.66
C GLN A 795 52.16 4.65 10.10
N MET A 796 51.28 4.23 9.18
CA MET A 796 51.63 3.15 8.26
C MET A 796 51.29 3.53 6.81
N SER A 797 52.35 3.46 6.03
CA SER A 797 52.49 3.65 4.60
C SER A 797 51.81 2.55 3.79
N SER A 798 51.29 2.96 2.63
CA SER A 798 50.86 2.11 1.52
C SER A 798 51.91 1.08 1.09
N ALA A 799 51.51 -0.18 0.94
CA ALA A 799 52.17 -1.13 0.06
C ALA A 799 51.18 -2.16 -0.49
N SER A 800 51.07 -2.15 -1.81
CA SER A 800 50.51 -3.18 -2.69
C SER A 800 51.29 -4.50 -2.61
N ASN A 801 50.62 -5.65 -2.58
CA ASN A 801 50.80 -6.70 -3.60
C ASN A 801 49.87 -7.90 -3.44
N ALA A 802 49.60 -8.49 -4.59
CA ALA A 802 48.71 -9.59 -4.89
C ALA A 802 49.26 -10.98 -4.50
N ASN A 803 48.35 -11.92 -4.21
CA ASN A 803 48.19 -13.15 -4.99
C ASN A 803 46.88 -13.84 -4.58
N GLY A 804 46.11 -14.27 -5.58
CA GLY A 804 44.83 -14.93 -5.41
C GLY A 804 44.93 -16.46 -5.33
N ASP A 805 43.80 -17.06 -5.00
CA ASP A 805 43.26 -18.26 -5.66
C ASP A 805 41.85 -18.55 -5.12
N ALA A 806 40.83 -18.33 -5.95
CA ALA A 806 39.60 -19.12 -6.00
C ALA A 806 38.83 -18.72 -7.26
N ALA A 807 38.80 -19.64 -8.22
CA ALA A 807 38.05 -19.52 -9.46
C ALA A 807 36.54 -19.66 -9.20
N SER A 808 35.77 -18.70 -9.70
CA SER A 808 34.44 -18.95 -10.27
C SER A 808 34.32 -18.15 -11.56
N GLN A 809 33.85 -18.81 -12.61
CA GLN A 809 33.80 -18.31 -13.98
C GLN A 809 32.80 -17.14 -14.09
N PHE A 810 33.26 -16.01 -14.60
CA PHE A 810 32.41 -15.04 -15.28
C PHE A 810 32.87 -14.94 -16.73
N GLN A 811 31.96 -15.30 -17.65
CA GLN A 811 32.07 -14.95 -19.05
C GLN A 811 31.80 -13.45 -19.18
N SER A 812 32.82 -12.69 -19.56
CA SER A 812 32.67 -11.31 -20.03
C SER A 812 32.44 -11.33 -21.54
N ASP A 813 31.24 -10.95 -21.97
CA ASP A 813 31.01 -10.58 -23.36
C ASP A 813 31.75 -9.28 -23.67
N SER A 814 32.77 -9.42 -24.51
CA SER A 814 33.55 -8.35 -25.11
C SER A 814 32.76 -7.69 -26.25
N ALA A 815 32.38 -6.43 -26.07
CA ALA A 815 31.95 -5.56 -27.17
C ALA A 815 33.10 -4.59 -27.53
N GLN A 816 33.32 -4.52 -28.83
CA GLN A 816 34.50 -4.00 -29.51
C GLN A 816 34.66 -2.49 -29.40
N SER A 817 35.94 -2.07 -29.29
CA SER A 817 36.39 -0.73 -29.61
C SER A 817 36.39 -0.51 -31.13
N GLU A 818 35.76 0.56 -31.61
CA GLU A 818 36.17 1.20 -32.86
C GLU A 818 36.05 2.73 -32.79
N ASN A 819 37.17 3.37 -33.15
CA ASN A 819 37.31 4.64 -33.86
C ASN A 819 36.83 5.95 -33.20
N GLN A 820 37.78 6.61 -32.53
CA GLN A 820 37.93 8.06 -32.66
C GLN A 820 38.62 8.43 -33.98
N PRO A 821 38.19 9.52 -34.65
CA PRO A 821 39.10 10.36 -35.40
C PRO A 821 39.34 11.69 -34.69
N SER A 822 40.63 12.00 -34.61
CA SER A 822 41.27 13.26 -34.29
C SER A 822 40.77 14.47 -35.09
N ALA A 823 40.57 15.60 -34.41
CA ALA A 823 40.71 16.96 -34.95
C ALA A 823 41.14 17.88 -33.80
N SER A 824 42.39 18.35 -33.78
CA SER A 824 42.84 19.61 -34.41
C SER A 824 42.86 20.78 -33.41
N ASN A 825 44.05 21.03 -32.88
CA ASN A 825 44.45 22.28 -32.22
C ASN A 825 44.08 23.52 -33.03
N ASN A 826 43.52 24.54 -32.39
CA ASN A 826 43.88 25.92 -32.71
C ASN A 826 43.76 26.86 -31.50
N ALA A 827 44.62 27.87 -31.52
CA ALA A 827 45.14 28.60 -30.38
C ALA A 827 44.25 29.72 -29.83
N GLY A 828 44.40 29.95 -28.52
CA GLY A 828 44.70 31.27 -27.94
C GLY A 828 43.57 32.30 -27.82
N THR A 829 43.20 32.66 -26.59
CA THR A 829 43.55 33.98 -26.03
C THR A 829 43.19 34.07 -24.54
N THR A 830 44.14 34.59 -23.76
CA THR A 830 44.09 34.94 -22.33
C THR A 830 43.41 36.28 -22.09
N THR A 831 42.67 36.44 -20.99
CA THR A 831 42.56 37.65 -20.13
C THR A 831 41.67 37.29 -18.92
N SER A 832 42.26 37.04 -17.75
CA SER A 832 42.54 37.97 -16.65
C SER A 832 41.37 38.10 -15.66
N GLU A 833 41.55 37.42 -14.53
CA GLU A 833 40.84 37.59 -13.26
C GLU A 833 41.07 38.98 -12.64
N THR A 834 40.08 39.54 -11.93
CA THR A 834 40.26 40.29 -10.68
C THR A 834 38.88 40.34 -9.95
N PRO A 835 38.84 40.19 -8.60
CA PRO A 835 37.62 39.91 -7.84
C PRO A 835 36.96 41.17 -7.27
N ALA A 836 35.64 41.12 -7.03
CA ALA A 836 34.90 42.16 -6.33
C ALA A 836 34.49 41.72 -4.92
N GLN A 837 34.77 42.61 -3.98
CA GLN A 837 34.65 42.49 -2.54
C GLN A 837 33.21 42.63 -2.02
N SER A 838 33.06 42.09 -0.81
CA SER A 838 32.00 42.25 0.19
C SER A 838 31.56 43.69 0.51
N GLN A 839 30.25 43.89 0.71
CA GLN A 839 29.61 44.86 1.63
C GLN A 839 28.29 44.20 2.09
N SER A 840 28.07 43.84 3.36
CA SER A 840 27.79 44.67 4.56
C SER A 840 26.41 45.34 4.56
N ALA A 841 25.48 44.70 5.28
CA ALA A 841 24.44 45.22 6.18
C ALA A 841 23.53 46.40 5.75
N GLU A 842 22.21 46.18 5.85
CA GLU A 842 21.28 47.07 6.57
C GLU A 842 19.92 46.37 6.81
N GLN A 843 19.43 46.43 8.06
CA GLN A 843 18.01 46.23 8.40
C GLN A 843 17.19 47.43 7.88
N PRO A 844 15.85 47.32 7.82
CA PRO A 844 15.11 48.00 8.89
C PRO A 844 13.84 47.28 9.36
N THR A 845 13.50 47.65 10.59
CA THR A 845 12.20 47.58 11.26
C THR A 845 11.06 48.18 10.44
N GLY A 846 9.90 47.52 10.48
CA GLY A 846 8.61 47.99 9.97
C GLY A 846 7.58 46.88 10.00
#